data_AF-A0A959VUA1-F1
#
_entry.id   AF-A0A959VUA1-F1
#
_cell.length_a   1.000
_cell.length_b   1.000
_cell.length_c   1.000
_cell.angle_alpha   90.00
_cell.angle_beta   90.00
_cell.angle_gamma   90.00
#
_symmetry.space_group_name_H-M   'P 1'
#
loop_
_entity.id
_entity.type
_entity.pdbx_description
1 polymer ?
#
loop_
_entity_poly.entity_id
_entity_poly.type
_entity_poly.pdbx_seq_one_letter_code
_entity_poly.pdbx_strand_id
1 'polypeptide(L)'
;MNFRFSFLFVSVLVLCAFASEASASPWVHGHRGGPLGAGKAAVPENSLAAFEKSARLGFVLEADVKLTSDDVPVVIHDDEFDRTTNCIGPVSAVTAAQIRAECEIDVIGIDDAAETLGAEDERRTAVPTLAEFLALLKRTGAQANIEIKNLPTDNDFDPTYDYAETVANVIKASGVPSSQLIIQSFTLANLTRFHQVYPEPATSFLTLNAINGVGINIARNNGIDWVSPQWPIDQTYVSDAHHAGLQVVPWTIDNAADVKAATGLGVDAVISNDPSMARTAIKQVAPALSPIPKAPSARACSATFAKDTRRPARALLKRRDAKGGPRVFAMQFKQEARHIKTYSSFRKKIECMIRKWVLPYKSKHRPNVVAFNEDIGLMAIGTGSRGTSARKAFARPSEVSECAEAAPPCRAIAGLNRITAAYAGPNAEYLSRFSIPSPFARGFMATTDTDARGWMQVFSDMARRYGIYILGSNNQPAFRESMDPAEIDIFRDPDLPKPKSVYVATSPEVYNEVFMWGPKLVRQEGPRPLRNVVASNKKLPLTTIELVLGLTPGPKSGPDGVANVKPYRIPGTRAKVGFATSLPAFQFGYSIGDPIPSAAPCADISVTYMRCLSHLGTNLVMQDEANPGEWANPTGSYWQPLDWMGSTWRSVVDPGVKFTYNVTPHMVGNLGDLPFDGQTAITQRGLLGKKQCAYVGNRKLQAEDAPSYERYAGPKRQFITLAPWVRKDAPRAELRKTGEALLAGSGKKMENRYLETAAIADLPFPPKKKRANCIS
;
A
#
# COMPACT_ATOMS: atom_id res chain seq x y z
N MET A 1 43.30 44.12 -38.24
CA MET A 1 42.32 44.69 -37.28
C MET A 1 40.92 44.29 -37.75
N ASN A 2 40.24 43.46 -36.95
CA ASN A 2 38.77 43.27 -36.80
C ASN A 2 37.86 42.97 -38.01
N PHE A 3 37.45 41.68 -38.12
CA PHE A 3 36.06 41.12 -38.03
C PHE A 3 34.87 41.99 -38.55
N ARG A 4 33.82 41.53 -39.27
CA ARG A 4 32.95 40.33 -39.17
C ARG A 4 31.85 40.32 -40.28
N PHE A 5 31.06 39.22 -40.35
CA PHE A 5 29.81 38.93 -41.13
C PHE A 5 30.04 38.18 -42.45
N SER A 6 29.40 37.04 -42.80
CA SER A 6 28.11 36.45 -42.42
C SER A 6 28.03 34.92 -42.65
N PHE A 7 27.22 34.27 -41.79
CA PHE A 7 26.34 33.10 -41.96
C PHE A 7 26.49 32.13 -43.15
N LEU A 8 26.56 30.83 -42.81
CA LEU A 8 26.01 29.74 -43.64
C LEU A 8 25.17 28.77 -42.78
N PHE A 9 24.01 28.39 -43.30
CA PHE A 9 22.99 27.54 -42.68
C PHE A 9 23.17 26.06 -43.12
N VAL A 10 23.30 25.17 -42.12
CA VAL A 10 22.66 23.85 -41.92
C VAL A 10 22.61 22.82 -43.06
N SER A 11 23.22 21.65 -42.79
CA SER A 11 22.60 20.32 -43.00
C SER A 11 23.23 19.24 -42.10
N VAL A 12 22.45 18.87 -41.07
CA VAL A 12 22.28 17.59 -40.34
C VAL A 12 23.36 16.49 -40.39
N LEU A 13 23.89 16.14 -39.21
CA LEU A 13 24.18 14.75 -38.83
C LEU A 13 24.16 14.56 -37.29
N VAL A 14 23.14 13.81 -36.86
CA VAL A 14 23.05 12.93 -35.69
C VAL A 14 23.85 13.33 -34.45
N LEU A 15 23.18 14.02 -33.51
CA LEU A 15 23.43 13.77 -32.09
C LEU A 15 22.27 12.93 -31.56
N CYS A 16 22.55 11.65 -31.27
CA CYS A 16 21.79 10.89 -30.31
C CYS A 16 21.83 11.67 -28.99
N ALA A 17 20.77 12.40 -28.70
CA ALA A 17 20.49 12.84 -27.35
C ALA A 17 20.24 11.57 -26.52
N PHE A 18 21.27 11.11 -25.81
CA PHE A 18 21.08 10.22 -24.68
C PHE A 18 20.25 10.97 -23.66
N ALA A 19 18.93 10.79 -23.74
CA ALA A 19 18.02 11.18 -22.69
C ALA A 19 18.46 10.42 -21.43
N SER A 20 18.90 11.18 -20.44
CA SER A 20 19.24 10.68 -19.11
C SER A 20 18.03 9.94 -18.53
N GLU A 21 18.09 8.61 -18.56
CA GLU A 21 17.11 7.76 -17.89
C GLU A 21 17.38 7.70 -16.37
N ALA A 22 16.50 7.04 -15.63
CA ALA A 22 16.15 7.47 -14.30
C ALA A 22 15.64 6.25 -13.36
N SER A 23 16.44 5.65 -12.41
CA SER A 23 16.23 4.81 -11.11
C SER A 23 15.87 5.28 -9.59
N ALA A 24 14.73 4.97 -8.94
CA ALA A 24 14.41 5.24 -7.50
C ALA A 24 15.40 5.93 -6.52
N SER A 25 14.87 6.73 -5.59
CA SER A 25 15.68 7.23 -4.46
C SER A 25 15.66 6.25 -3.28
N PRO A 26 16.81 5.68 -2.83
CA PRO A 26 16.90 4.97 -1.56
C PRO A 26 16.38 5.81 -0.40
N TRP A 27 16.04 5.15 0.70
CA TRP A 27 15.67 5.84 1.93
C TRP A 27 16.90 6.47 2.59
N VAL A 28 16.68 7.52 3.38
CA VAL A 28 17.72 8.10 4.22
C VAL A 28 17.31 7.95 5.68
N HIS A 29 18.15 7.27 6.43
CA HIS A 29 18.06 7.10 7.87
C HIS A 29 18.90 8.22 8.51
N GLY A 30 18.25 9.12 9.25
CA GLY A 30 18.96 10.17 9.99
C GLY A 30 19.61 9.55 11.21
N HIS A 31 20.93 9.30 11.14
CA HIS A 31 21.74 8.73 12.21
C HIS A 31 21.57 9.57 13.48
N ARG A 32 21.10 8.95 14.57
CA ARG A 32 20.79 9.65 15.83
C ARG A 32 19.88 10.86 15.66
N GLY A 33 18.97 10.81 14.69
CA GLY A 33 18.09 11.92 14.32
C GLY A 33 18.67 12.97 13.35
N GLY A 34 19.93 12.84 12.92
CA GLY A 34 20.58 13.74 11.95
C GLY A 34 21.13 15.03 12.59
N PRO A 35 22.23 14.94 13.36
CA PRO A 35 22.79 16.06 14.14
C PRO A 35 23.38 17.18 13.28
N LEU A 36 23.68 16.91 12.00
CA LEU A 36 24.29 17.88 11.09
C LEU A 36 23.28 18.56 10.15
N GLY A 37 23.71 19.70 9.61
CA GLY A 37 23.04 20.38 8.50
C GLY A 37 24.03 21.18 7.66
N ALA A 38 24.18 20.78 6.39
CA ALA A 38 25.23 21.29 5.50
C ALA A 38 26.63 21.12 6.10
N GLY A 39 26.87 19.96 6.73
CA GLY A 39 28.16 19.60 7.35
C GLY A 39 28.51 20.36 8.64
N LYS A 40 27.55 21.06 9.27
CA LYS A 40 27.75 21.78 10.53
C LYS A 40 26.83 21.25 11.62
N ALA A 41 27.22 21.38 12.89
CA ALA A 41 26.33 21.13 14.02
C ALA A 41 25.02 21.90 13.86
N ALA A 42 23.90 21.19 14.06
CA ALA A 42 22.57 21.76 13.87
C ALA A 42 21.62 21.45 15.03
N VAL A 43 21.65 20.22 15.56
CA VAL A 43 20.79 19.75 16.64
C VAL A 43 21.55 18.74 17.51
N PRO A 44 21.14 18.53 18.77
CA PRO A 44 21.72 17.49 19.61
C PRO A 44 21.37 16.10 19.05
N GLU A 45 22.35 15.21 18.95
CA GLU A 45 22.11 13.80 18.57
C GLU A 45 21.19 13.11 19.58
N ASN A 46 20.44 12.09 19.14
CA ASN A 46 19.53 11.29 19.97
C ASN A 46 18.49 12.10 20.78
N SER A 47 18.20 13.34 20.37
CA SER A 47 17.21 14.21 21.00
C SER A 47 15.86 14.19 20.29
N LEU A 48 14.77 14.46 21.03
CA LEU A 48 13.44 14.65 20.42
C LEU A 48 13.44 15.75 19.36
N ALA A 49 14.24 16.81 19.52
CA ALA A 49 14.34 17.89 18.54
C ALA A 49 14.93 17.40 17.19
N ALA A 50 15.98 16.58 17.22
CA ALA A 50 16.55 15.97 16.03
C ALA A 50 15.54 15.04 15.34
N PHE A 51 14.88 14.18 16.12
CA PHE A 51 13.84 13.28 15.63
C PHE A 51 12.64 14.01 15.01
N GLU A 52 12.14 15.09 15.63
CA GLU A 52 11.04 15.88 15.08
C GLU A 52 11.41 16.57 13.77
N LYS A 53 12.63 17.13 13.69
CA LYS A 53 13.17 17.71 12.45
C LYS A 53 13.21 16.67 11.34
N SER A 54 13.76 15.48 11.62
CA SER A 54 13.91 14.42 10.64
C SER A 54 12.56 13.81 10.22
N ALA A 55 11.62 13.62 11.15
CA ALA A 55 10.27 13.16 10.88
C ALA A 55 9.51 14.14 9.97
N ARG A 56 9.60 15.45 10.23
CA ARG A 56 8.99 16.50 9.40
C ARG A 56 9.54 16.51 7.97
N LEU A 57 10.82 16.18 7.81
CA LEU A 57 11.47 16.10 6.50
C LEU A 57 11.19 14.75 5.81
N GLY A 58 10.63 13.77 6.52
CA GLY A 58 10.26 12.45 5.99
C GLY A 58 11.40 11.44 5.94
N PHE A 59 12.41 11.59 6.80
CA PHE A 59 13.49 10.61 6.98
C PHE A 59 13.05 9.47 7.90
N VAL A 60 13.73 8.33 7.80
CA VAL A 60 13.68 7.28 8.84
C VAL A 60 14.50 7.75 10.04
N LEU A 61 13.99 7.56 11.25
CA LEU A 61 14.65 8.00 12.48
C LEU A 61 15.52 6.87 13.00
N GLU A 62 16.83 7.03 12.93
CA GLU A 62 17.75 6.07 13.53
C GLU A 62 18.10 6.52 14.95
N ALA A 63 17.99 5.62 15.93
CA ALA A 63 18.12 5.93 17.35
C ALA A 63 18.80 4.78 18.11
N ASP A 64 19.67 5.13 19.05
CA ASP A 64 20.36 4.18 19.92
C ASP A 64 19.67 4.07 21.27
N VAL A 65 19.69 2.90 21.89
CA VAL A 65 19.11 2.68 23.21
C VAL A 65 20.18 2.19 24.19
N LYS A 66 20.10 2.62 25.45
CA LYS A 66 20.83 2.11 26.64
C LYS A 66 19.85 1.86 27.79
N LEU A 67 20.24 1.04 28.77
CA LEU A 67 19.45 0.83 30.00
C LEU A 67 20.01 1.64 31.17
N THR A 68 19.09 2.17 31.95
CA THR A 68 19.34 2.84 33.22
C THR A 68 19.43 1.81 34.36
N SER A 69 19.86 2.25 35.55
CA SER A 69 19.95 1.39 36.74
C SER A 69 18.61 0.77 37.19
N ASP A 70 17.48 1.35 36.77
CA ASP A 70 16.12 0.87 37.03
C ASP A 70 15.46 0.21 35.79
N ASP A 71 16.28 -0.29 34.86
CA ASP A 71 15.88 -1.01 33.64
C ASP A 71 14.95 -0.21 32.70
N VAL A 72 14.95 1.11 32.80
CA VAL A 72 14.20 1.98 31.88
C VAL A 72 15.07 2.29 30.65
N PRO A 73 14.63 1.95 29.42
CA PRO A 73 15.42 2.25 28.23
C PRO A 73 15.42 3.76 27.90
N VAL A 74 16.61 4.31 27.71
CA VAL A 74 16.87 5.71 27.33
C VAL A 74 17.57 5.78 25.99
N VAL A 75 17.37 6.88 25.26
CA VAL A 75 17.86 7.08 23.90
C VAL A 75 19.18 7.84 23.95
N ILE A 76 20.28 7.09 23.91
CA ILE A 76 21.67 7.58 23.98
C ILE A 76 22.59 6.53 23.36
N HIS A 77 23.68 6.97 22.75
CA HIS A 77 24.58 6.07 22.01
C HIS A 77 25.57 5.33 22.91
N ASP A 78 26.28 6.08 23.76
CA ASP A 78 27.37 5.56 24.58
C ASP A 78 26.83 4.97 25.89
N ASP A 79 27.59 4.07 26.51
CA ASP A 79 27.30 3.53 27.85
C ASP A 79 27.58 4.53 28.98
N GLU A 80 28.16 5.69 28.64
CA GLU A 80 28.45 6.82 29.54
C GLU A 80 27.85 8.15 29.03
N PHE A 81 27.62 9.10 29.95
CA PHE A 81 27.04 10.41 29.67
C PHE A 81 28.02 11.43 29.07
N ASP A 82 29.31 11.20 29.26
CA ASP A 82 30.40 12.19 29.22
C ASP A 82 30.53 12.95 27.91
N ARG A 83 30.25 12.29 26.78
CA ARG A 83 30.48 12.88 25.45
C ARG A 83 29.40 13.89 25.05
N THR A 84 28.16 13.70 25.50
CA THR A 84 27.00 14.39 24.92
C THR A 84 26.17 15.20 25.90
N THR A 85 26.45 15.08 27.19
CA THR A 85 25.63 15.70 28.24
C THR A 85 26.48 16.40 29.29
N ASN A 86 25.81 17.17 30.13
CA ASN A 86 26.39 17.78 31.33
C ASN A 86 26.59 16.78 32.50
N CYS A 87 26.17 15.52 32.35
CA CYS A 87 26.35 14.45 33.32
C CYS A 87 27.62 13.63 33.00
N ILE A 88 28.13 12.92 34.01
CA ILE A 88 29.35 12.11 33.91
C ILE A 88 29.09 10.72 34.49
N GLY A 89 29.69 9.70 33.87
CA GLY A 89 29.68 8.32 34.31
C GLY A 89 28.67 7.43 33.59
N PRO A 90 28.49 6.18 34.07
CA PRO A 90 27.71 5.17 33.35
C PRO A 90 26.22 5.45 33.38
N VAL A 91 25.55 5.26 32.24
CA VAL A 91 24.08 5.32 32.13
C VAL A 91 23.42 4.28 33.04
N SER A 92 24.02 3.09 33.12
CA SER A 92 23.56 1.96 33.95
C SER A 92 23.68 2.20 35.46
N ALA A 93 24.30 3.30 35.90
CA ALA A 93 24.44 3.65 37.31
C ALA A 93 23.41 4.69 37.80
N VAL A 94 22.60 5.25 36.89
CA VAL A 94 21.67 6.35 37.18
C VAL A 94 20.26 5.92 36.83
N THR A 95 19.25 6.35 37.59
CA THR A 95 17.84 6.05 37.29
C THR A 95 17.29 6.98 36.21
N ALA A 96 16.28 6.55 35.45
CA ALA A 96 15.65 7.43 34.46
C ALA A 96 15.06 8.72 35.06
N ALA A 97 14.61 8.67 36.31
CA ALA A 97 14.09 9.85 37.02
C ALA A 97 15.20 10.89 37.30
N GLN A 98 16.39 10.44 37.67
CA GLN A 98 17.55 11.30 37.89
C GLN A 98 18.05 11.89 36.57
N ILE A 99 18.17 11.08 35.52
CA ILE A 99 18.55 11.55 34.17
C ILE A 99 17.63 12.68 33.73
N ARG A 100 16.32 12.50 33.88
CA ARG A 100 15.32 13.53 33.50
C ARG A 100 15.48 14.84 34.28
N ALA A 101 15.93 14.77 35.53
CA ALA A 101 16.03 15.92 36.41
C ALA A 101 17.35 16.68 36.27
N GLU A 102 18.43 15.98 35.93
CA GLU A 102 19.81 16.48 36.10
C GLU A 102 20.65 16.44 34.81
N CYS A 103 20.29 15.58 33.84
CA CYS A 103 21.06 15.34 32.63
C CYS A 103 20.41 15.94 31.38
N GLU A 104 21.04 16.99 30.87
CA GLU A 104 20.73 17.64 29.60
C GLU A 104 21.80 17.30 28.57
N ILE A 105 21.36 16.95 27.36
CA ILE A 105 22.21 16.90 26.18
C ILE A 105 22.65 18.34 25.90
N ASP A 106 23.94 18.60 26.09
CA ASP A 106 24.54 19.92 25.93
C ASP A 106 25.58 19.96 24.82
N VAL A 107 25.63 18.94 23.97
CA VAL A 107 26.42 18.93 22.75
C VAL A 107 25.50 18.85 21.54
N ILE A 108 25.75 19.71 20.55
CA ILE A 108 25.13 19.63 19.22
C ILE A 108 26.14 19.19 18.17
N GLY A 109 25.65 18.61 17.07
CA GLY A 109 26.54 18.03 16.09
C GLY A 109 27.12 16.69 16.56
N ILE A 110 28.20 16.28 15.92
CA ILE A 110 28.89 15.01 16.19
C ILE A 110 30.33 15.13 15.69
N ASP A 111 31.23 14.33 16.25
CA ASP A 111 32.65 14.26 15.92
C ASP A 111 33.32 15.65 15.87
N ASP A 112 34.15 15.91 14.86
CA ASP A 112 34.89 17.18 14.68
C ASP A 112 33.98 18.40 14.49
N ALA A 113 32.68 18.19 14.22
CA ALA A 113 31.72 19.26 14.07
C ALA A 113 30.95 19.57 15.37
N ALA A 114 31.21 18.84 16.46
CA ALA A 114 30.49 18.99 17.72
C ALA A 114 30.74 20.36 18.39
N GLU A 115 29.71 20.91 19.03
CA GLU A 115 29.75 22.17 19.78
C GLU A 115 29.07 21.96 21.14
N THR A 116 29.79 22.23 22.23
CA THR A 116 29.23 22.28 23.59
C THR A 116 28.48 23.58 23.81
N LEU A 117 27.23 23.46 24.20
CA LEU A 117 26.31 24.55 24.51
C LEU A 117 26.58 25.11 25.91
N GLY A 118 26.35 26.39 26.15
CA GLY A 118 26.38 26.98 27.50
C GLY A 118 25.14 26.58 28.32
N ALA A 119 25.22 26.65 29.66
CA ALA A 119 24.16 26.22 30.57
C ALA A 119 22.78 26.88 30.33
N GLU A 120 22.76 28.12 29.85
CA GLU A 120 21.54 28.89 29.57
C GLU A 120 21.02 28.72 28.12
N ASP A 121 21.63 27.83 27.32
CA ASP A 121 21.25 27.64 25.92
C ASP A 121 19.96 26.82 25.79
N GLU A 122 18.91 27.43 25.24
CA GLU A 122 17.59 26.79 25.05
C GLU A 122 17.62 25.55 24.13
N ARG A 123 18.73 25.29 23.43
CA ARG A 123 18.92 24.07 22.62
C ARG A 123 19.29 22.86 23.46
N ARG A 124 19.68 23.04 24.73
CA ARG A 124 19.86 21.93 25.68
C ARG A 124 18.53 21.23 25.90
N THR A 125 18.56 19.90 25.93
CA THR A 125 17.35 19.09 26.12
C THR A 125 17.65 17.86 26.96
N ALA A 126 16.70 17.42 27.79
CA ALA A 126 16.83 16.15 28.51
C ALA A 126 17.07 14.95 27.57
N VAL A 127 17.83 13.96 28.05
CA VAL A 127 17.96 12.66 27.39
C VAL A 127 16.59 11.97 27.33
N PRO A 128 16.05 11.64 26.14
CA PRO A 128 14.72 11.06 26.07
C PRO A 128 14.70 9.59 26.48
N THR A 129 13.59 9.16 27.07
CA THR A 129 13.29 7.73 27.21
C THR A 129 12.88 7.14 25.86
N LEU A 130 13.05 5.82 25.68
CA LEU A 130 12.54 5.11 24.50
C LEU A 130 11.01 5.28 24.39
N ALA A 131 10.30 5.32 25.52
CA ALA A 131 8.85 5.55 25.55
C ALA A 131 8.46 6.93 24.95
N GLU A 132 9.24 7.98 25.23
CA GLU A 132 9.02 9.32 24.66
C GLU A 132 9.31 9.35 23.15
N PHE A 133 10.36 8.67 22.70
CA PHE A 133 10.65 8.49 21.27
C PHE A 133 9.53 7.74 20.54
N LEU A 134 9.05 6.62 21.09
CA LEU A 134 7.94 5.85 20.52
C LEU A 134 6.63 6.66 20.51
N ALA A 135 6.39 7.52 21.50
CA ALA A 135 5.28 8.46 21.49
C ALA A 135 5.38 9.51 20.36
N LEU A 136 6.60 9.96 20.03
CA LEU A 136 6.86 10.79 18.85
C LEU A 136 6.56 10.02 17.55
N LEU A 137 6.96 8.75 17.43
CA LEU A 137 6.62 7.93 16.26
C LEU A 137 5.11 7.82 16.08
N LYS A 138 4.35 7.55 17.15
CA LYS A 138 2.87 7.51 17.10
C LYS A 138 2.27 8.83 16.62
N ARG A 139 2.82 9.96 17.07
CA ARG A 139 2.33 11.30 16.72
C ARG A 139 2.63 11.67 15.28
N THR A 140 3.82 11.34 14.79
CA THR A 140 4.33 11.75 13.47
C THR A 140 4.02 10.75 12.37
N GLY A 141 3.89 9.46 12.71
CA GLY A 141 3.81 8.35 11.76
C GLY A 141 5.14 8.06 11.05
N ALA A 142 6.26 8.51 11.61
CA ALA A 142 7.59 8.25 11.07
C ALA A 142 7.98 6.77 11.24
N GLN A 143 8.87 6.29 10.36
CA GLN A 143 9.54 5.01 10.54
C GLN A 143 10.78 5.19 11.40
N ALA A 144 11.18 4.15 12.14
CA ALA A 144 12.38 4.16 12.95
C ALA A 144 13.25 2.92 12.72
N ASN A 145 14.56 3.12 12.88
CA ASN A 145 15.58 2.08 12.98
C ASN A 145 16.20 2.18 14.38
N ILE A 146 15.92 1.25 15.27
CA ILE A 146 16.25 1.34 16.70
C ILE A 146 17.37 0.36 17.01
N GLU A 147 18.53 0.84 17.45
CA GLU A 147 19.66 0.02 17.85
C GLU A 147 19.60 -0.40 19.32
N ILE A 148 19.76 -1.70 19.55
CA ILE A 148 20.03 -2.27 20.88
C ILE A 148 21.54 -2.27 21.10
N LYS A 149 22.05 -1.31 21.88
CA LYS A 149 23.48 -1.17 22.26
C LYS A 149 23.84 -2.04 23.45
N ASN A 150 23.76 -3.35 23.26
CA ASN A 150 24.26 -4.33 24.23
C ASN A 150 25.43 -5.08 23.59
N LEU A 151 26.62 -4.46 23.65
CA LEU A 151 27.85 -4.94 23.01
C LEU A 151 28.81 -5.52 24.04
N PRO A 152 29.50 -6.65 23.77
CA PRO A 152 30.49 -7.23 24.70
C PRO A 152 31.67 -6.32 25.07
N THR A 153 31.85 -5.22 24.34
CA THR A 153 32.90 -4.22 24.58
C THR A 153 32.48 -3.11 25.51
N ASP A 154 31.18 -2.96 25.77
CA ASP A 154 30.65 -1.89 26.61
C ASP A 154 30.73 -2.30 28.08
N ASN A 155 30.90 -1.34 28.98
CA ASN A 155 31.00 -1.59 30.41
C ASN A 155 29.68 -2.10 30.99
N ASP A 156 28.56 -1.79 30.34
CA ASP A 156 27.21 -2.17 30.71
C ASP A 156 26.69 -3.43 29.98
N PHE A 157 27.59 -4.23 29.39
CA PHE A 157 27.20 -5.44 28.65
C PHE A 157 26.39 -6.42 29.51
N ASP A 158 25.21 -6.77 29.01
CA ASP A 158 24.34 -7.80 29.55
C ASP A 158 24.51 -9.12 28.77
N PRO A 159 25.19 -10.14 29.34
CA PRO A 159 25.38 -11.44 28.70
C PRO A 159 24.11 -12.32 28.71
N THR A 160 23.06 -11.98 29.48
CA THR A 160 21.79 -12.74 29.47
C THR A 160 20.88 -12.30 28.32
N TYR A 161 21.13 -11.11 27.76
CA TYR A 161 20.32 -10.46 26.73
C TYR A 161 18.91 -10.07 27.21
N ASP A 162 18.66 -10.03 28.53
CA ASP A 162 17.41 -9.52 29.10
C ASP A 162 17.22 -8.02 28.81
N TYR A 163 18.32 -7.31 28.53
CA TYR A 163 18.31 -6.01 27.87
C TYR A 163 17.34 -6.03 26.66
N ALA A 164 17.56 -6.94 25.72
CA ALA A 164 16.82 -6.97 24.46
C ALA A 164 15.35 -7.33 24.67
N GLU A 165 15.06 -8.19 25.65
CA GLU A 165 13.68 -8.46 26.09
C GLU A 165 13.02 -7.20 26.67
N THR A 166 13.71 -6.44 27.50
CA THR A 166 13.20 -5.19 28.09
C THR A 166 12.83 -4.19 27.01
N VAL A 167 13.71 -3.97 26.02
CA VAL A 167 13.41 -3.13 24.85
C VAL A 167 12.22 -3.67 24.04
N ALA A 168 12.16 -4.98 23.78
CA ALA A 168 11.04 -5.61 23.09
C ALA A 168 9.71 -5.38 23.80
N ASN A 169 9.69 -5.52 25.13
CA ASN A 169 8.51 -5.30 25.95
C ASN A 169 8.05 -3.85 25.91
N VAL A 170 8.97 -2.88 26.01
CA VAL A 170 8.65 -1.45 25.89
C VAL A 170 8.11 -1.11 24.50
N ILE A 171 8.74 -1.60 23.43
CA ILE A 171 8.29 -1.38 22.06
C ILE A 171 6.90 -1.98 21.83
N LYS A 172 6.68 -3.22 22.25
CA LYS A 172 5.40 -3.92 22.14
C LYS A 172 4.30 -3.21 22.93
N ALA A 173 4.58 -2.83 24.17
CA ALA A 173 3.65 -2.10 25.05
C ALA A 173 3.34 -0.70 24.51
N SER A 174 4.28 -0.07 23.80
CA SER A 174 4.06 1.24 23.19
C SER A 174 2.90 1.24 22.21
N GLY A 175 2.62 0.11 21.56
CA GLY A 175 1.58 -0.04 20.54
C GLY A 175 1.84 0.75 19.26
N VAL A 176 3.11 1.06 18.95
CA VAL A 176 3.52 1.49 17.61
C VAL A 176 3.33 0.31 16.64
N PRO A 177 2.77 0.51 15.44
CA PRO A 177 2.67 -0.57 14.44
C PRO A 177 4.05 -1.13 14.08
N SER A 178 4.23 -2.45 14.07
CA SER A 178 5.51 -3.09 13.73
C SER A 178 6.02 -2.68 12.35
N SER A 179 5.09 -2.42 11.42
CA SER A 179 5.38 -1.89 10.08
C SER A 179 6.10 -0.52 10.04
N GLN A 180 6.27 0.15 11.18
CA GLN A 180 7.06 1.39 11.31
C GLN A 180 8.45 1.16 11.90
N LEU A 181 8.80 -0.06 12.27
CA LEU A 181 9.95 -0.36 13.11
C LEU A 181 10.92 -1.32 12.43
N ILE A 182 12.19 -0.94 12.46
CA ILE A 182 13.34 -1.79 12.18
C ILE A 182 14.15 -1.84 13.48
N ILE A 183 14.54 -3.03 13.92
CA ILE A 183 15.36 -3.23 15.12
C ILE A 183 16.74 -3.70 14.69
N GLN A 184 17.78 -2.99 15.11
CA GLN A 184 19.14 -3.28 14.71
C GLN A 184 20.06 -3.60 15.88
N SER A 185 21.10 -4.39 15.64
CA SER A 185 22.17 -4.64 16.61
C SER A 185 23.40 -5.25 15.92
N PHE A 186 24.58 -5.02 16.48
CA PHE A 186 25.82 -5.73 16.11
C PHE A 186 25.85 -7.16 16.64
N THR A 187 24.97 -7.52 17.59
CA THR A 187 24.91 -8.89 18.12
C THR A 187 23.64 -9.59 17.64
N LEU A 188 23.82 -10.75 17.00
CA LEU A 188 22.70 -11.58 16.55
C LEU A 188 21.84 -12.06 17.74
N ALA A 189 22.46 -12.26 18.90
CA ALA A 189 21.77 -12.70 20.10
C ALA A 189 20.74 -11.66 20.59
N ASN A 190 21.05 -10.35 20.52
CA ASN A 190 20.06 -9.30 20.80
C ASN A 190 18.85 -9.40 19.87
N LEU A 191 19.08 -9.56 18.57
CA LEU A 191 18.01 -9.67 17.56
C LEU A 191 17.17 -10.94 17.77
N THR A 192 17.83 -12.05 18.08
CA THR A 192 17.17 -13.34 18.35
C THR A 192 16.28 -13.24 19.58
N ARG A 193 16.81 -12.67 20.67
CA ARG A 193 16.08 -12.48 21.93
C ARG A 193 14.92 -11.51 21.78
N PHE A 194 15.12 -10.40 21.06
CA PHE A 194 14.05 -9.48 20.71
C PHE A 194 12.93 -10.19 19.93
N HIS A 195 13.29 -10.93 18.87
CA HIS A 195 12.33 -11.61 18.00
C HIS A 195 11.51 -12.68 18.73
N GLN A 196 12.08 -13.36 19.73
CA GLN A 196 11.34 -14.30 20.59
C GLN A 196 10.20 -13.63 21.37
N VAL A 197 10.37 -12.37 21.78
CA VAL A 197 9.39 -11.60 22.57
C VAL A 197 8.41 -10.85 21.67
N TYR A 198 8.91 -10.28 20.57
CA TYR A 198 8.14 -9.53 19.60
C TYR A 198 8.63 -9.78 18.16
N PRO A 199 8.09 -10.80 17.47
CA PRO A 199 8.59 -11.23 16.16
C PRO A 199 8.13 -10.37 14.97
N GLU A 200 7.23 -9.40 15.16
CA GLU A 200 6.59 -8.67 14.05
C GLU A 200 7.44 -7.57 13.39
N PRO A 201 8.21 -6.72 14.14
CA PRO A 201 9.07 -5.71 13.53
C PRO A 201 10.18 -6.32 12.67
N ALA A 202 10.59 -5.60 11.63
CA ALA A 202 11.73 -6.01 10.82
C ALA A 202 13.02 -5.92 11.64
N THR A 203 14.01 -6.75 11.31
CA THR A 203 15.32 -6.77 11.99
C THR A 203 16.47 -6.46 11.03
N SER A 204 17.55 -5.90 11.57
CA SER A 204 18.72 -5.47 10.80
C SER A 204 20.02 -5.84 11.51
N PHE A 205 20.88 -6.61 10.83
CA PHE A 205 22.16 -7.01 11.39
C PHE A 205 23.26 -6.00 11.05
N LEU A 206 23.80 -5.32 12.07
CA LEU A 206 24.91 -4.37 11.93
C LEU A 206 26.24 -5.11 11.85
N THR A 207 27.10 -4.72 10.91
CA THR A 207 28.42 -5.33 10.73
C THR A 207 29.53 -4.31 10.61
N LEU A 208 30.68 -4.62 11.21
CA LEU A 208 31.94 -3.94 10.93
C LEU A 208 32.58 -4.53 9.67
N ASN A 209 33.48 -3.74 9.05
CA ASN A 209 34.10 -4.10 7.77
C ASN A 209 34.68 -5.53 7.75
N ALA A 210 35.38 -5.92 8.83
CA ALA A 210 36.00 -7.25 8.96
C ALA A 210 35.03 -8.43 8.83
N ILE A 211 33.74 -8.23 9.10
CA ILE A 211 32.72 -9.29 9.07
C ILE A 211 31.59 -9.02 8.08
N ASN A 212 31.67 -7.95 7.27
CA ASN A 212 30.63 -7.61 6.28
C ASN A 212 30.26 -8.85 5.44
N GLY A 213 31.24 -9.51 4.80
CA GLY A 213 30.99 -10.65 3.91
C GLY A 213 30.30 -11.85 4.57
N VAL A 214 30.67 -12.19 5.81
CA VAL A 214 30.02 -13.29 6.54
C VAL A 214 28.64 -12.88 7.09
N GLY A 215 28.43 -11.58 7.33
CA GLY A 215 27.19 -11.02 7.85
C GLY A 215 25.95 -11.33 7.01
N ILE A 216 26.10 -11.37 5.68
CA ILE A 216 25.00 -11.74 4.77
C ILE A 216 24.47 -13.14 5.08
N ASN A 217 25.38 -14.12 5.22
CA ASN A 217 24.99 -15.50 5.51
C ASN A 217 24.40 -15.63 6.92
N ILE A 218 24.93 -14.89 7.90
CA ILE A 218 24.40 -14.86 9.26
C ILE A 218 22.96 -14.32 9.24
N ALA A 219 22.72 -13.17 8.60
CA ALA A 219 21.41 -12.55 8.50
C ALA A 219 20.39 -13.50 7.84
N ARG A 220 20.73 -14.04 6.66
CA ARG A 220 19.88 -14.97 5.91
C ARG A 220 19.49 -16.20 6.73
N ASN A 221 20.47 -16.85 7.37
CA ASN A 221 20.24 -18.10 8.10
C ASN A 221 19.41 -17.91 9.38
N ASN A 222 19.22 -16.67 9.83
CA ASN A 222 18.47 -16.34 11.04
C ASN A 222 17.19 -15.53 10.76
N GLY A 223 16.76 -15.44 9.49
CA GLY A 223 15.53 -14.74 9.13
C GLY A 223 15.56 -13.24 9.38
N ILE A 224 16.73 -12.62 9.30
CA ILE A 224 16.90 -11.16 9.39
C ILE A 224 16.51 -10.52 8.05
N ASP A 225 15.89 -9.34 8.08
CA ASP A 225 15.37 -8.65 6.88
C ASP A 225 16.40 -7.70 6.24
N TRP A 226 17.27 -7.09 7.05
CA TRP A 226 18.25 -6.08 6.62
C TRP A 226 19.68 -6.41 7.06
N VAL A 227 20.65 -5.93 6.30
CA VAL A 227 22.05 -5.82 6.72
C VAL A 227 22.49 -4.36 6.71
N SER A 228 23.18 -3.96 7.77
CA SER A 228 23.72 -2.61 7.94
C SER A 228 25.25 -2.66 8.02
N PRO A 229 25.94 -2.73 6.86
CA PRO A 229 27.39 -2.84 6.84
C PRO A 229 28.08 -1.51 7.07
N GLN A 230 29.23 -1.55 7.74
CA GLN A 230 30.16 -0.43 7.76
C GLN A 230 30.63 -0.15 6.33
N TRP A 231 30.54 1.10 5.89
CA TRP A 231 31.08 1.56 4.61
C TRP A 231 32.63 1.56 4.63
N PRO A 232 33.34 1.22 3.53
CA PRO A 232 32.84 0.92 2.19
C PRO A 232 32.43 -0.54 1.95
N ILE A 233 31.52 -0.72 0.99
CA ILE A 233 31.14 -2.00 0.38
C ILE A 233 31.22 -1.89 -1.15
N ASP A 234 31.18 -3.02 -1.85
CA ASP A 234 31.23 -3.07 -3.31
C ASP A 234 29.93 -3.62 -3.94
N GLN A 235 29.91 -3.71 -5.27
CA GLN A 235 28.75 -4.21 -6.00
C GLN A 235 28.45 -5.67 -5.68
N THR A 236 29.49 -6.48 -5.46
CA THR A 236 29.34 -7.90 -5.13
C THR A 236 28.61 -8.05 -3.80
N TYR A 237 28.96 -7.27 -2.78
CA TYR A 237 28.26 -7.27 -1.51
C TYR A 237 26.77 -6.98 -1.66
N VAL A 238 26.42 -5.90 -2.39
CA VAL A 238 25.02 -5.49 -2.57
C VAL A 238 24.24 -6.58 -3.32
N SER A 239 24.81 -7.12 -4.38
CA SER A 239 24.18 -8.19 -5.15
C SER A 239 24.02 -9.49 -4.35
N ASP A 240 25.00 -9.87 -3.55
CA ASP A 240 24.94 -11.06 -2.68
C ASP A 240 23.88 -10.89 -1.59
N ALA A 241 23.80 -9.71 -0.96
CA ALA A 241 22.79 -9.40 0.05
C ALA A 241 21.37 -9.42 -0.55
N HIS A 242 21.16 -8.77 -1.70
CA HIS A 242 19.88 -8.81 -2.39
C HIS A 242 19.51 -10.23 -2.84
N HIS A 243 20.47 -11.03 -3.33
CA HIS A 243 20.26 -12.44 -3.69
C HIS A 243 19.94 -13.32 -2.47
N ALA A 244 20.35 -12.92 -1.27
CA ALA A 244 19.93 -13.52 -0.02
C ALA A 244 18.53 -13.06 0.46
N GLY A 245 17.86 -12.17 -0.29
CA GLY A 245 16.56 -11.60 0.07
C GLY A 245 16.64 -10.44 1.06
N LEU A 246 17.85 -9.99 1.40
CA LEU A 246 18.11 -8.94 2.39
C LEU A 246 18.05 -7.57 1.75
N GLN A 247 17.71 -6.57 2.56
CA GLN A 247 17.85 -5.16 2.21
C GLN A 247 19.16 -4.58 2.76
N VAL A 248 19.74 -3.59 2.08
CA VAL A 248 21.09 -3.06 2.42
C VAL A 248 21.03 -1.59 2.84
N VAL A 249 21.57 -1.28 4.02
CA VAL A 249 21.66 0.08 4.57
C VAL A 249 23.03 0.36 5.20
N PRO A 250 24.04 0.78 4.43
CA PRO A 250 25.36 1.06 4.98
C PRO A 250 25.37 2.26 5.94
N TRP A 251 26.29 2.21 6.90
CA TRP A 251 26.55 3.26 7.88
C TRP A 251 28.05 3.54 8.04
N THR A 252 28.46 4.69 8.55
CA THR A 252 27.76 5.98 8.46
C THR A 252 28.34 6.74 7.29
N ILE A 253 27.50 7.23 6.37
CA ILE A 253 27.95 7.86 5.12
C ILE A 253 27.66 9.36 5.14
N ASP A 254 28.68 10.17 5.38
CA ASP A 254 28.52 11.61 5.65
C ASP A 254 29.10 12.56 4.60
N ASN A 255 29.55 12.03 3.47
CA ASN A 255 29.94 12.86 2.34
C ASN A 255 29.18 12.51 1.07
N ALA A 256 28.98 13.51 0.22
CA ALA A 256 28.16 13.38 -0.98
C ALA A 256 28.76 12.43 -2.02
N ALA A 257 30.07 12.19 -2.02
CA ALA A 257 30.71 11.29 -2.98
C ALA A 257 30.37 9.84 -2.63
N ASP A 258 30.48 9.47 -1.35
CA ASP A 258 30.15 8.13 -0.89
C ASP A 258 28.65 7.84 -0.94
N VAL A 259 27.79 8.82 -0.64
CA VAL A 259 26.34 8.64 -0.81
C VAL A 259 26.01 8.33 -2.27
N LYS A 260 26.66 9.01 -3.23
CA LYS A 260 26.49 8.74 -4.67
C LYS A 260 27.03 7.38 -5.05
N ALA A 261 28.18 6.98 -4.50
CA ALA A 261 28.78 5.67 -4.74
C ALA A 261 27.83 4.56 -4.24
N ALA A 262 27.38 4.63 -2.99
CA ALA A 262 26.42 3.69 -2.40
C ALA A 262 25.11 3.64 -3.21
N THR A 263 24.57 4.80 -3.61
CA THR A 263 23.38 4.87 -4.49
C THR A 263 23.64 4.18 -5.84
N GLY A 264 24.84 4.35 -6.40
CA GLY A 264 25.26 3.72 -7.66
C GLY A 264 25.40 2.20 -7.56
N LEU A 265 25.75 1.66 -6.38
CA LEU A 265 25.77 0.22 -6.10
C LEU A 265 24.36 -0.37 -5.96
N GLY A 266 23.37 0.49 -5.69
CA GLY A 266 21.96 0.09 -5.56
C GLY A 266 21.50 -0.25 -4.14
N VAL A 267 22.14 0.31 -3.11
CA VAL A 267 21.69 0.15 -1.70
C VAL A 267 20.25 0.64 -1.52
N ASP A 268 19.54 0.10 -0.53
CA ASP A 268 18.12 0.38 -0.28
C ASP A 268 17.90 1.62 0.60
N ALA A 269 18.86 1.88 1.47
CA ALA A 269 18.90 3.06 2.31
C ALA A 269 20.35 3.47 2.61
N VAL A 270 20.56 4.64 3.20
CA VAL A 270 21.83 5.06 3.80
C VAL A 270 21.60 5.63 5.18
N ILE A 271 22.48 5.34 6.13
CA ILE A 271 22.51 6.00 7.45
C ILE A 271 23.52 7.16 7.38
N SER A 272 23.07 8.37 7.72
CA SER A 272 23.89 9.58 7.66
C SER A 272 23.57 10.57 8.78
N ASN A 273 24.61 11.22 9.29
CA ASN A 273 24.56 12.36 10.20
C ASN A 273 23.99 13.63 9.55
N ASP A 274 24.16 13.81 8.22
CA ASP A 274 23.53 14.87 7.44
C ASP A 274 22.52 14.28 6.42
N PRO A 275 21.31 13.93 6.88
CA PRO A 275 20.34 13.27 6.00
C PRO A 275 19.86 14.19 4.86
N SER A 276 19.96 15.51 5.01
CA SER A 276 19.59 16.47 3.94
C SER A 276 20.63 16.51 2.82
N MET A 277 21.91 16.45 3.17
CA MET A 277 23.00 16.25 2.22
C MET A 277 22.82 14.90 1.50
N ALA A 278 22.59 13.81 2.25
CA ALA A 278 22.43 12.48 1.67
C ALA A 278 21.29 12.43 0.64
N ARG A 279 20.10 12.95 0.99
CA ARG A 279 18.97 13.08 0.05
C ARG A 279 19.32 13.87 -1.20
N THR A 280 20.11 14.95 -1.05
CA THR A 280 20.53 15.79 -2.17
C THR A 280 21.51 15.05 -3.08
N ALA A 281 22.47 14.32 -2.51
CA ALA A 281 23.42 13.49 -3.24
C ALA A 281 22.72 12.35 -4.00
N ILE A 282 21.78 11.65 -3.34
CA ILE A 282 20.93 10.62 -3.96
C ILE A 282 20.23 11.19 -5.20
N LYS A 283 19.57 12.35 -5.11
CA LYS A 283 18.84 12.96 -6.24
C LYS A 283 19.71 13.29 -7.47
N GLN A 284 21.04 13.32 -7.32
CA GLN A 284 21.95 13.58 -8.44
C GLN A 284 22.28 12.32 -9.25
N VAL A 285 22.09 11.13 -8.67
CA VAL A 285 22.41 9.84 -9.30
C VAL A 285 21.15 9.02 -9.52
N ALA A 286 20.25 9.03 -8.54
CA ALA A 286 18.89 8.57 -8.71
C ALA A 286 18.14 9.53 -9.69
N PRO A 287 17.39 9.05 -10.67
CA PRO A 287 16.30 9.67 -11.43
C PRO A 287 15.54 10.80 -10.84
N ALA A 288 15.01 11.48 -11.84
CA ALA A 288 13.64 11.92 -11.83
C ALA A 288 12.57 10.80 -11.99
N LEU A 289 11.45 11.02 -11.31
CA LEU A 289 10.16 10.45 -11.71
C LEU A 289 9.95 10.67 -13.22
N SER A 290 9.60 9.62 -13.96
CA SER A 290 9.27 9.75 -15.37
C SER A 290 8.11 10.75 -15.56
N PRO A 291 8.18 11.64 -16.56
CA PRO A 291 7.05 12.49 -16.89
C PRO A 291 5.82 11.63 -17.19
N ILE A 292 4.66 12.06 -16.68
CA ILE A 292 3.42 11.33 -16.93
C ILE A 292 3.12 11.39 -18.45
N PRO A 293 2.96 10.25 -19.16
CA PRO A 293 2.74 10.23 -20.61
C PRO A 293 1.59 11.12 -21.08
N LYS A 294 1.65 11.70 -22.28
CA LYS A 294 0.56 12.55 -22.81
C LYS A 294 -0.79 11.81 -22.80
N ALA A 295 -1.85 12.55 -22.52
CA ALA A 295 -3.19 11.99 -22.47
C ALA A 295 -3.63 11.49 -23.85
N PRO A 296 -4.39 10.38 -23.94
CA PRO A 296 -4.93 9.89 -25.20
C PRO A 296 -5.93 10.87 -25.83
N SER A 297 -6.00 10.85 -27.17
CA SER A 297 -7.02 11.59 -27.92
C SER A 297 -8.42 11.02 -27.68
N ALA A 298 -9.45 11.80 -27.99
CA ALA A 298 -10.84 11.33 -27.89
C ALA A 298 -11.10 10.07 -28.73
N ARG A 299 -10.56 10.02 -29.96
CA ARG A 299 -10.63 8.85 -30.85
C ARG A 299 -9.96 7.63 -30.22
N ALA A 300 -8.77 7.80 -29.65
CA ALA A 300 -8.07 6.72 -28.96
C ALA A 300 -8.88 6.21 -27.75
N CYS A 301 -9.57 7.10 -27.03
CA CYS A 301 -10.45 6.68 -25.94
C CYS A 301 -11.68 5.92 -26.38
N SER A 302 -12.36 6.36 -27.45
CA SER A 302 -13.55 5.66 -27.95
C SER A 302 -13.27 4.19 -28.27
N ALA A 303 -12.06 3.85 -28.73
CA ALA A 303 -11.67 2.47 -29.03
C ALA A 303 -11.49 1.57 -27.77
N THR A 304 -11.34 2.16 -26.58
CA THR A 304 -11.12 1.42 -25.32
C THR A 304 -12.40 1.05 -24.59
N PHE A 305 -13.52 1.70 -24.90
CA PHE A 305 -14.76 1.49 -24.18
C PHE A 305 -15.32 0.09 -24.45
N ALA A 306 -16.01 -0.47 -23.45
CA ALA A 306 -16.79 -1.68 -23.66
C ALA A 306 -17.90 -1.43 -24.69
N LYS A 307 -18.32 -2.49 -25.40
CA LYS A 307 -19.44 -2.42 -26.36
C LYS A 307 -20.68 -1.81 -25.71
N ASP A 308 -20.97 -2.21 -24.48
CA ASP A 308 -22.14 -1.75 -23.72
C ASP A 308 -21.77 -0.69 -22.68
N THR A 309 -21.32 0.46 -23.18
CA THR A 309 -21.01 1.63 -22.35
C THR A 309 -22.25 2.49 -22.12
N ARG A 310 -22.52 2.88 -20.87
CA ARG A 310 -23.64 3.77 -20.51
C ARG A 310 -23.20 5.08 -19.87
N ARG A 311 -24.14 6.04 -19.84
CA ARG A 311 -23.98 7.27 -19.07
C ARG A 311 -24.02 6.93 -17.57
N PRO A 312 -23.26 7.66 -16.74
CA PRO A 312 -23.24 7.40 -15.32
C PRO A 312 -24.52 7.89 -14.65
N ALA A 313 -24.95 7.18 -13.62
CA ALA A 313 -25.99 7.63 -12.70
C ALA A 313 -25.42 8.77 -11.83
N ARG A 314 -26.17 9.86 -11.64
CA ARG A 314 -25.63 11.11 -11.06
C ARG A 314 -26.56 11.74 -10.03
N ALA A 315 -26.19 11.66 -8.76
CA ALA A 315 -26.85 12.33 -7.66
C ALA A 315 -26.02 13.55 -7.19
N LEU A 316 -25.89 14.56 -8.05
CA LEU A 316 -25.13 15.77 -7.76
C LEU A 316 -26.00 16.81 -7.03
N LEU A 317 -25.38 17.57 -6.14
CA LEU A 317 -26.04 18.61 -5.33
C LEU A 317 -25.56 19.99 -5.74
N LYS A 318 -26.38 21.02 -5.47
CA LYS A 318 -25.95 22.42 -5.56
C LYS A 318 -24.78 22.67 -4.60
N ARG A 319 -23.86 23.57 -4.94
CA ARG A 319 -22.63 23.85 -4.15
C ARG A 319 -22.92 24.07 -2.66
N ARG A 320 -23.92 24.90 -2.34
CA ARG A 320 -24.34 25.22 -0.97
C ARG A 320 -24.81 24.01 -0.16
N ASP A 321 -25.31 22.97 -0.84
CA ASP A 321 -25.93 21.78 -0.24
C ASP A 321 -24.96 20.61 -0.05
N ALA A 322 -23.76 20.69 -0.62
CA ALA A 322 -22.75 19.63 -0.55
C ALA A 322 -21.47 20.05 0.18
N LYS A 323 -21.63 20.76 1.31
CA LYS A 323 -20.51 21.20 2.16
C LYS A 323 -19.92 20.02 2.95
N GLY A 324 -18.63 20.12 3.27
CA GLY A 324 -17.96 19.25 4.25
C GLY A 324 -17.61 17.83 3.80
N GLY A 325 -17.83 17.46 2.54
CA GLY A 325 -17.54 16.12 2.03
C GLY A 325 -17.16 16.05 0.55
N PRO A 326 -16.71 14.88 0.08
CA PRO A 326 -16.20 14.69 -1.27
C PRO A 326 -17.32 14.53 -2.31
N ARG A 327 -16.94 14.64 -3.58
CA ARG A 327 -17.66 14.00 -4.69
C ARG A 327 -17.03 12.64 -4.94
N VAL A 328 -17.83 11.58 -4.96
CA VAL A 328 -17.37 10.21 -5.18
C VAL A 328 -17.83 9.72 -6.55
N PHE A 329 -16.95 8.97 -7.21
CA PHE A 329 -17.15 8.29 -8.48
C PHE A 329 -16.91 6.80 -8.25
N ALA A 330 -17.98 6.02 -8.08
CA ALA A 330 -17.89 4.57 -7.98
C ALA A 330 -17.91 3.99 -9.40
N MET A 331 -16.82 3.36 -9.82
CA MET A 331 -16.63 2.88 -11.18
C MET A 331 -17.15 1.45 -11.30
N GLN A 332 -17.97 1.19 -12.33
CA GLN A 332 -18.31 -0.17 -12.76
C GLN A 332 -17.38 -0.53 -13.92
N PHE A 333 -16.27 -1.17 -13.60
CA PHE A 333 -15.19 -1.43 -14.55
C PHE A 333 -15.37 -2.78 -15.22
N LYS A 334 -15.31 -2.81 -16.56
CA LYS A 334 -15.31 -4.07 -17.30
C LYS A 334 -13.89 -4.58 -17.54
N GLN A 335 -13.60 -5.76 -17.02
CA GLN A 335 -12.35 -6.46 -17.28
C GLN A 335 -12.30 -7.06 -18.69
N GLU A 336 -11.24 -6.78 -19.47
CA GLU A 336 -11.01 -7.41 -20.78
C GLU A 336 -9.51 -7.53 -21.08
N ALA A 337 -9.06 -8.74 -21.46
CA ALA A 337 -7.65 -9.04 -21.74
C ALA A 337 -7.02 -8.16 -22.85
N ARG A 338 -7.83 -7.56 -23.75
CA ARG A 338 -7.34 -6.64 -24.78
C ARG A 338 -6.73 -5.35 -24.20
N HIS A 339 -7.07 -4.98 -22.97
CA HIS A 339 -6.60 -3.75 -22.30
C HIS A 339 -5.27 -3.94 -21.58
N ILE A 340 -4.74 -5.16 -21.51
CA ILE A 340 -3.46 -5.50 -20.86
C ILE A 340 -2.48 -6.08 -21.87
N LYS A 341 -2.58 -5.71 -23.16
CA LYS A 341 -1.61 -6.17 -24.16
C LYS A 341 -0.23 -5.55 -23.91
N THR A 342 -0.22 -4.28 -23.52
CA THR A 342 0.97 -3.48 -23.21
C THR A 342 0.68 -2.54 -22.03
N TYR A 343 1.72 -2.04 -21.37
CA TYR A 343 1.61 -0.97 -20.36
C TYR A 343 0.78 0.23 -20.86
N SER A 344 0.99 0.63 -22.10
CA SER A 344 0.27 1.76 -22.71
C SER A 344 -1.21 1.48 -22.96
N SER A 345 -1.59 0.22 -23.18
CA SER A 345 -3.01 -0.16 -23.36
C SER A 345 -3.80 -0.05 -22.06
N PHE A 346 -3.24 -0.51 -20.94
CA PHE A 346 -3.94 -0.46 -19.64
C PHE A 346 -4.03 0.98 -19.13
N ARG A 347 -2.92 1.72 -19.19
CA ARG A 347 -2.91 3.16 -18.90
C ARG A 347 -3.97 3.90 -19.70
N LYS A 348 -4.03 3.65 -21.01
CA LYS A 348 -4.99 4.30 -21.91
C LYS A 348 -6.42 3.96 -21.49
N LYS A 349 -6.71 2.70 -21.18
CA LYS A 349 -8.02 2.29 -20.67
C LYS A 349 -8.40 3.10 -19.44
N ILE A 350 -7.60 3.06 -18.37
CA ILE A 350 -7.88 3.78 -17.11
C ILE A 350 -8.04 5.29 -17.34
N GLU A 351 -7.12 5.91 -18.07
CA GLU A 351 -7.16 7.35 -18.34
C GLU A 351 -8.41 7.74 -19.14
N CYS A 352 -8.81 6.91 -20.12
CA CYS A 352 -10.02 7.14 -20.90
C CYS A 352 -11.30 6.99 -20.07
N MET A 353 -11.33 6.08 -19.09
CA MET A 353 -12.43 5.97 -18.13
C MET A 353 -12.55 7.24 -17.28
N ILE A 354 -11.43 7.73 -16.76
CA ILE A 354 -11.38 8.98 -15.98
C ILE A 354 -11.85 10.17 -16.85
N ARG A 355 -11.36 10.28 -18.09
CA ARG A 355 -11.76 11.35 -19.02
C ARG A 355 -13.24 11.27 -19.38
N LYS A 356 -13.83 10.08 -19.44
CA LYS A 356 -15.23 9.87 -19.81
C LYS A 356 -16.20 10.12 -18.66
N TRP A 357 -15.91 9.59 -17.47
CA TRP A 357 -16.86 9.56 -16.35
C TRP A 357 -16.46 10.43 -15.16
N VAL A 358 -15.20 10.81 -15.03
CA VAL A 358 -14.73 11.63 -13.91
C VAL A 358 -14.64 13.10 -14.30
N LEU A 359 -13.82 13.43 -15.30
CA LEU A 359 -13.52 14.83 -15.63
C LEU A 359 -14.74 15.70 -15.95
N PRO A 360 -15.74 15.24 -16.71
CA PRO A 360 -16.92 16.05 -17.01
C PRO A 360 -17.74 16.42 -15.77
N TYR A 361 -17.59 15.66 -14.69
CA TYR A 361 -18.31 15.86 -13.44
C TYR A 361 -17.38 16.13 -12.25
N LYS A 362 -16.10 16.38 -12.49
CA LYS A 362 -15.13 16.71 -11.44
C LYS A 362 -15.52 18.03 -10.79
N SER A 363 -15.59 18.07 -9.46
CA SER A 363 -15.81 19.31 -8.73
C SER A 363 -14.52 20.10 -8.60
N LYS A 364 -14.61 21.44 -8.74
CA LYS A 364 -13.51 22.38 -8.48
C LYS A 364 -13.46 22.86 -7.01
N HIS A 365 -14.47 22.55 -6.20
CA HIS A 365 -14.65 23.13 -4.86
C HIS A 365 -14.62 22.12 -3.72
N ARG A 366 -14.33 20.85 -4.02
CA ARG A 366 -14.19 19.78 -3.02
C ARG A 366 -13.29 18.67 -3.56
N PRO A 367 -12.74 17.82 -2.69
CA PRO A 367 -12.05 16.62 -3.10
C PRO A 367 -12.94 15.72 -3.97
N ASN A 368 -12.31 15.06 -4.94
CA ASN A 368 -12.94 14.07 -5.80
C ASN A 368 -12.28 12.72 -5.49
N VAL A 369 -13.07 11.70 -5.19
CA VAL A 369 -12.59 10.34 -4.89
C VAL A 369 -13.12 9.42 -5.97
N VAL A 370 -12.23 8.75 -6.68
CA VAL A 370 -12.54 7.79 -7.73
C VAL A 370 -12.25 6.40 -7.20
N ALA A 371 -13.29 5.59 -7.06
CA ALA A 371 -13.22 4.26 -6.52
C ALA A 371 -13.39 3.22 -7.63
N PHE A 372 -12.34 2.47 -7.91
CA PHE A 372 -12.41 1.24 -8.71
C PHE A 372 -12.69 0.05 -7.79
N ASN A 373 -13.05 -1.06 -8.41
CA ASN A 373 -13.33 -2.33 -7.75
C ASN A 373 -12.08 -3.02 -7.18
N GLU A 374 -12.31 -4.05 -6.38
CA GLU A 374 -11.28 -5.01 -5.96
C GLU A 374 -10.65 -5.66 -7.21
N ASP A 375 -9.35 -5.94 -7.14
CA ASP A 375 -8.58 -6.66 -8.15
C ASP A 375 -8.61 -6.02 -9.54
N ILE A 376 -8.83 -4.70 -9.59
CA ILE A 376 -8.63 -3.91 -10.80
C ILE A 376 -7.20 -4.04 -11.34
N GLY A 377 -6.23 -4.32 -10.47
CA GLY A 377 -4.85 -4.62 -10.82
C GLY A 377 -4.60 -6.06 -11.29
N LEU A 378 -5.46 -7.03 -10.95
CA LEU A 378 -5.19 -8.47 -11.14
C LEU A 378 -4.89 -8.83 -12.60
N MET A 379 -5.57 -8.21 -13.55
CA MET A 379 -5.32 -8.45 -14.97
C MET A 379 -3.94 -7.95 -15.43
N ALA A 380 -3.32 -7.00 -14.73
CA ALA A 380 -2.05 -6.40 -15.13
C ALA A 380 -0.91 -7.42 -15.17
N ILE A 381 -1.01 -8.53 -14.42
CA ILE A 381 -0.09 -9.67 -14.48
C ILE A 381 0.04 -10.24 -15.89
N GLY A 382 -1.01 -10.10 -16.71
CA GLY A 382 -1.05 -10.54 -18.09
C GLY A 382 -0.49 -9.53 -19.06
N THR A 383 0.29 -8.53 -18.62
CA THR A 383 0.88 -7.50 -19.49
C THR A 383 2.06 -8.03 -20.30
N GLY A 384 2.22 -7.50 -21.52
CA GLY A 384 3.43 -7.72 -22.33
C GLY A 384 3.56 -9.09 -22.99
N SER A 385 4.75 -9.42 -23.47
CA SER A 385 5.08 -10.65 -24.17
C SER A 385 4.92 -11.87 -23.27
N ARG A 386 5.45 -11.81 -22.03
CA ARG A 386 5.28 -12.86 -21.00
C ARG A 386 3.81 -13.16 -20.70
N GLY A 387 2.93 -12.15 -20.72
CA GLY A 387 1.49 -12.33 -20.51
C GLY A 387 0.71 -12.93 -21.69
N THR A 388 1.33 -13.17 -22.86
CA THR A 388 0.60 -13.53 -24.09
C THR A 388 -0.21 -14.81 -23.98
N SER A 389 0.39 -15.88 -23.46
CA SER A 389 -0.27 -17.19 -23.33
C SER A 389 -1.38 -17.17 -22.28
N ALA A 390 -1.21 -16.40 -21.21
CA ALA A 390 -2.24 -16.19 -20.19
C ALA A 390 -3.43 -15.40 -20.75
N ARG A 391 -3.19 -14.30 -21.48
CA ARG A 391 -4.27 -13.55 -22.15
C ARG A 391 -5.08 -14.42 -23.12
N LYS A 392 -4.43 -15.33 -23.84
CA LYS A 392 -5.12 -16.32 -24.68
C LYS A 392 -5.99 -17.25 -23.85
N ALA A 393 -5.47 -17.79 -22.74
CA ALA A 393 -6.24 -18.63 -21.83
C ALA A 393 -7.48 -17.92 -21.29
N PHE A 394 -7.32 -16.64 -20.92
CA PHE A 394 -8.44 -15.82 -20.43
C PHE A 394 -9.47 -15.51 -21.51
N ALA A 395 -9.05 -15.30 -22.76
CA ALA A 395 -9.91 -14.79 -23.82
C ALA A 395 -10.48 -15.86 -24.77
N ARG A 396 -9.89 -17.05 -24.84
CA ARG A 396 -10.21 -18.08 -25.86
C ARG A 396 -10.29 -19.47 -25.21
N PRO A 397 -11.50 -19.99 -24.93
CA PRO A 397 -11.66 -21.33 -24.39
C PRO A 397 -10.94 -22.42 -25.19
N SER A 398 -10.92 -22.29 -26.52
CA SER A 398 -10.29 -23.26 -27.44
C SER A 398 -8.76 -23.37 -27.31
N GLU A 399 -8.10 -22.43 -26.62
CA GLU A 399 -6.64 -22.47 -26.41
C GLU A 399 -6.25 -23.01 -25.02
N VAL A 400 -7.19 -23.65 -24.33
CA VAL A 400 -7.01 -24.32 -23.03
C VAL A 400 -7.75 -25.66 -23.07
N SER A 401 -7.27 -26.60 -23.89
CA SER A 401 -7.92 -27.91 -24.07
C SER A 401 -8.04 -28.70 -22.77
N GLU A 402 -7.09 -28.50 -21.84
CA GLU A 402 -7.09 -29.07 -20.49
C GLU A 402 -8.30 -28.64 -19.65
N CYS A 403 -8.98 -27.55 -20.02
CA CYS A 403 -10.18 -27.04 -19.34
C CYS A 403 -11.48 -27.26 -20.13
N ALA A 404 -11.49 -28.09 -21.19
CA ALA A 404 -12.67 -28.26 -22.03
C ALA A 404 -13.89 -28.81 -21.26
N GLU A 405 -13.66 -29.69 -20.28
CA GLU A 405 -14.70 -30.32 -19.45
C GLU A 405 -14.57 -29.95 -17.97
N ALA A 406 -13.58 -29.13 -17.60
CA ALA A 406 -13.33 -28.76 -16.22
C ALA A 406 -14.27 -27.64 -15.74
N ALA A 407 -14.71 -27.71 -14.48
CA ALA A 407 -15.47 -26.63 -13.88
C ALA A 407 -14.60 -25.36 -13.70
N PRO A 408 -15.19 -24.15 -13.77
CA PRO A 408 -14.50 -22.93 -13.36
C PRO A 408 -13.94 -23.07 -11.93
N PRO A 409 -12.78 -22.47 -11.62
CA PRO A 409 -12.05 -21.47 -12.40
C PRO A 409 -10.85 -22.03 -13.20
N CYS A 410 -11.00 -23.19 -13.85
CA CYS A 410 -9.90 -23.86 -14.56
C CYS A 410 -9.11 -22.95 -15.50
N ARG A 411 -9.76 -22.15 -16.35
CA ARG A 411 -9.07 -21.26 -17.31
C ARG A 411 -8.35 -20.11 -16.64
N ALA A 412 -8.93 -19.54 -15.58
CA ALA A 412 -8.24 -18.53 -14.77
C ALA A 412 -6.96 -19.12 -14.14
N ILE A 413 -7.06 -20.31 -13.54
CA ILE A 413 -5.92 -21.05 -12.97
C ILE A 413 -4.87 -21.38 -14.05
N ALA A 414 -5.30 -21.89 -15.21
CA ALA A 414 -4.40 -22.19 -16.32
C ALA A 414 -3.66 -20.93 -16.82
N GLY A 415 -4.34 -19.79 -16.86
CA GLY A 415 -3.70 -18.51 -17.17
C GLY A 415 -2.65 -18.11 -16.14
N LEU A 416 -2.92 -18.24 -14.84
CA LEU A 416 -1.95 -17.98 -13.77
C LEU A 416 -0.74 -18.92 -13.85
N ASN A 417 -0.94 -20.20 -14.16
CA ASN A 417 0.14 -21.15 -14.37
C ASN A 417 1.01 -20.75 -15.59
N ARG A 418 0.39 -20.27 -16.67
CA ARG A 418 1.11 -19.76 -17.85
C ARG A 418 1.91 -18.50 -17.54
N ILE A 419 1.42 -17.62 -16.64
CA ILE A 419 2.22 -16.50 -16.12
C ILE A 419 3.43 -17.03 -15.35
N THR A 420 3.21 -17.92 -14.38
CA THR A 420 4.29 -18.48 -13.56
C THR A 420 5.39 -19.11 -14.44
N ALA A 421 5.01 -19.85 -15.47
CA ALA A 421 5.94 -20.42 -16.44
C ALA A 421 6.68 -19.35 -17.27
N ALA A 422 6.00 -18.30 -17.72
CA ALA A 422 6.60 -17.22 -18.51
C ALA A 422 7.62 -16.37 -17.72
N TYR A 423 7.59 -16.44 -16.39
CA TYR A 423 8.53 -15.79 -15.49
C TYR A 423 9.46 -16.80 -14.77
N ALA A 424 9.80 -17.92 -15.41
CA ALA A 424 10.66 -18.95 -14.80
C ALA A 424 11.99 -18.42 -14.23
N GLY A 425 12.64 -17.45 -14.90
CA GLY A 425 13.87 -16.80 -14.41
C GLY A 425 13.65 -16.05 -13.08
N PRO A 426 12.82 -15.00 -13.05
CA PRO A 426 12.42 -14.33 -11.81
C PRO A 426 11.93 -15.27 -10.71
N ASN A 427 11.20 -16.34 -11.06
CA ASN A 427 10.72 -17.32 -10.09
C ASN A 427 11.85 -18.14 -9.46
N ALA A 428 12.84 -18.58 -10.25
CA ALA A 428 13.99 -19.29 -9.72
C ALA A 428 14.77 -18.41 -8.73
N GLU A 429 14.90 -17.13 -9.06
CA GLU A 429 15.54 -16.14 -8.18
C GLU A 429 14.77 -15.92 -6.88
N TYR A 430 13.44 -15.78 -6.93
CA TYR A 430 12.68 -15.64 -5.68
C TYR A 430 12.68 -16.90 -4.82
N LEU A 431 12.80 -18.09 -5.42
CA LEU A 431 12.91 -19.34 -4.68
C LEU A 431 14.28 -19.55 -4.02
N SER A 432 15.34 -18.88 -4.48
CA SER A 432 16.63 -18.87 -3.77
C SER A 432 16.62 -17.93 -2.56
N ARG A 433 15.83 -16.85 -2.63
CA ARG A 433 15.67 -15.82 -1.60
C ARG A 433 14.68 -16.20 -0.51
N PHE A 434 13.53 -16.76 -0.88
CA PHE A 434 12.40 -16.91 0.01
C PHE A 434 11.82 -18.33 0.02
N SER A 435 11.30 -18.74 1.18
CA SER A 435 10.45 -19.92 1.29
C SER A 435 9.02 -19.56 0.87
N ILE A 436 8.65 -19.86 -0.38
CA ILE A 436 7.32 -19.54 -0.94
C ILE A 436 6.43 -20.78 -0.88
N PRO A 437 5.45 -20.85 0.04
CA PRO A 437 4.69 -22.07 0.29
C PRO A 437 3.72 -22.43 -0.84
N SER A 438 3.14 -21.43 -1.52
CA SER A 438 2.16 -21.65 -2.60
C SER A 438 2.78 -21.50 -3.99
N PRO A 439 2.62 -22.47 -4.91
CA PRO A 439 2.99 -22.32 -6.31
C PRO A 439 2.28 -21.16 -7.01
N PHE A 440 1.06 -20.81 -6.59
CA PHE A 440 0.31 -19.68 -7.17
C PHE A 440 0.84 -18.33 -6.71
N ALA A 441 1.29 -18.23 -5.46
CA ALA A 441 1.93 -17.01 -4.94
C ALA A 441 3.15 -16.59 -5.76
N ARG A 442 3.89 -17.57 -6.33
CA ARG A 442 5.04 -17.33 -7.22
C ARG A 442 4.68 -16.49 -8.43
N GLY A 443 3.50 -16.71 -9.03
CA GLY A 443 3.02 -15.92 -10.16
C GLY A 443 2.91 -14.43 -9.81
N PHE A 444 2.32 -14.11 -8.65
CA PHE A 444 2.16 -12.73 -8.18
C PHE A 444 3.50 -12.09 -7.77
N MET A 445 4.41 -12.85 -7.15
CA MET A 445 5.74 -12.36 -6.83
C MET A 445 6.56 -12.05 -8.08
N ALA A 446 6.52 -12.97 -9.05
CA ALA A 446 7.26 -12.84 -10.30
C ALA A 446 6.85 -11.62 -11.14
N THR A 447 5.59 -11.18 -11.02
CA THR A 447 5.05 -10.03 -11.75
C THR A 447 5.27 -8.69 -11.03
N THR A 448 6.00 -8.64 -9.92
CA THR A 448 6.21 -7.41 -9.12
C THR A 448 6.60 -6.18 -9.95
N ASP A 449 7.61 -6.28 -10.83
CA ASP A 449 7.99 -5.16 -11.72
C ASP A 449 6.87 -4.79 -12.71
N THR A 450 6.19 -5.81 -13.26
CA THR A 450 5.08 -5.64 -14.18
C THR A 450 3.90 -4.93 -13.53
N ASP A 451 3.51 -5.30 -12.31
CA ASP A 451 2.38 -4.71 -11.60
C ASP A 451 2.70 -3.32 -11.06
N ALA A 452 3.92 -3.11 -10.56
CA ALA A 452 4.38 -1.80 -10.11
C ALA A 452 4.33 -0.76 -11.25
N ARG A 453 4.75 -1.14 -12.47
CA ARG A 453 4.71 -0.24 -13.65
C ARG A 453 3.32 -0.19 -14.30
N GLY A 454 2.69 -1.34 -14.45
CA GLY A 454 1.44 -1.55 -15.19
C GLY A 454 0.23 -1.00 -14.47
N TRP A 455 0.23 -1.04 -13.14
CA TRP A 455 -0.92 -0.69 -12.34
C TRP A 455 -0.59 0.37 -11.27
N MET A 456 0.36 0.12 -10.38
CA MET A 456 0.65 1.06 -9.27
C MET A 456 1.03 2.46 -9.81
N GLN A 457 1.96 2.51 -10.76
CA GLN A 457 2.41 3.78 -11.36
C GLN A 457 1.29 4.45 -12.16
N VAL A 458 0.40 3.68 -12.81
CA VAL A 458 -0.74 4.24 -13.54
C VAL A 458 -1.68 4.97 -12.60
N PHE A 459 -2.03 4.35 -11.47
CA PHE A 459 -2.93 4.95 -10.48
C PHE A 459 -2.29 6.17 -9.79
N SER A 460 -1.01 6.05 -9.40
CA SER A 460 -0.22 7.18 -8.90
C SER A 460 -0.26 8.38 -9.85
N ASP A 461 -0.03 8.14 -11.14
CA ASP A 461 -0.02 9.19 -12.16
C ASP A 461 -1.39 9.80 -12.40
N MET A 462 -2.44 8.98 -12.45
CA MET A 462 -3.81 9.48 -12.63
C MET A 462 -4.24 10.40 -11.49
N ALA A 463 -3.88 10.05 -10.24
CA ALA A 463 -4.14 10.86 -9.07
C ALA A 463 -3.52 12.26 -9.20
N ARG A 464 -2.22 12.30 -9.51
CA ARG A 464 -1.43 13.54 -9.64
C ARG A 464 -1.88 14.38 -10.84
N ARG A 465 -2.03 13.76 -12.01
CA ARG A 465 -2.42 14.43 -13.26
C ARG A 465 -3.76 15.15 -13.12
N TYR A 466 -4.75 14.48 -12.53
CA TYR A 466 -6.12 14.98 -12.51
C TYR A 466 -6.50 15.63 -11.19
N GLY A 467 -5.60 15.65 -10.20
CA GLY A 467 -5.86 16.23 -8.88
C GLY A 467 -7.05 15.56 -8.20
N ILE A 468 -7.01 14.22 -8.14
CA ILE A 468 -8.06 13.36 -7.57
C ILE A 468 -7.45 12.42 -6.54
N TYR A 469 -8.27 11.92 -5.63
CA TYR A 469 -7.97 10.68 -4.94
C TYR A 469 -8.48 9.52 -5.79
N ILE A 470 -7.69 8.47 -5.93
CA ILE A 470 -8.06 7.26 -6.68
C ILE A 470 -7.70 6.05 -5.85
N LEU A 471 -8.56 5.04 -5.85
CA LEU A 471 -8.35 3.80 -5.13
C LEU A 471 -8.63 2.58 -6.00
N GLY A 472 -8.00 1.46 -5.65
CA GLY A 472 -8.16 0.13 -6.24
C GLY A 472 -7.22 -0.86 -5.54
N SER A 473 -7.43 -2.16 -5.74
CA SER A 473 -6.57 -3.21 -5.19
C SER A 473 -5.89 -4.09 -6.25
N ASN A 474 -4.88 -4.81 -5.77
CA ASN A 474 -4.18 -5.87 -6.49
C ASN A 474 -3.65 -6.91 -5.50
N ASN A 475 -3.33 -8.10 -6.02
CA ASN A 475 -2.64 -9.17 -5.31
C ASN A 475 -1.14 -9.07 -5.60
N GLN A 476 -0.36 -8.61 -4.61
CA GLN A 476 1.08 -8.38 -4.79
C GLN A 476 1.84 -8.43 -3.47
N PRO A 477 3.16 -8.71 -3.49
CA PRO A 477 3.99 -8.58 -2.31
C PRO A 477 4.35 -7.12 -2.03
N ALA A 478 4.91 -6.88 -0.84
CA ALA A 478 5.69 -5.68 -0.61
C ALA A 478 6.89 -5.65 -1.56
N PHE A 479 7.30 -4.46 -1.99
CA PHE A 479 8.38 -4.32 -2.95
C PHE A 479 9.23 -3.07 -2.68
N ARG A 480 10.48 -3.17 -3.11
CA ARG A 480 11.42 -2.05 -3.20
C ARG A 480 11.72 -1.76 -4.66
N GLU A 481 12.34 -0.62 -4.90
CA GLU A 481 12.81 -0.25 -6.23
C GLU A 481 14.34 -0.30 -6.21
N SER A 482 14.91 -1.21 -7.00
CA SER A 482 16.33 -1.53 -7.01
C SER A 482 17.04 -0.90 -8.19
N MET A 483 18.27 -0.44 -7.96
CA MET A 483 19.20 -0.02 -9.01
C MET A 483 20.31 -1.05 -9.29
N ASP A 484 20.30 -2.18 -8.59
CA ASP A 484 21.31 -3.23 -8.73
C ASP A 484 21.31 -3.79 -10.17
N PRO A 485 22.44 -3.72 -10.90
CA PRO A 485 22.54 -4.24 -12.25
C PRO A 485 22.14 -5.71 -12.39
N ALA A 486 22.47 -6.56 -11.40
CA ALA A 486 22.14 -7.98 -11.41
C ALA A 486 20.62 -8.19 -11.33
N GLU A 487 19.95 -7.45 -10.43
CA GLU A 487 18.49 -7.51 -10.31
C GLU A 487 17.80 -6.94 -11.53
N ILE A 488 18.33 -5.86 -12.13
CA ILE A 488 17.80 -5.32 -13.38
C ILE A 488 17.86 -6.37 -14.48
N ASP A 489 18.97 -7.08 -14.64
CA ASP A 489 19.10 -8.08 -15.69
C ASP A 489 18.15 -9.29 -15.49
N ILE A 490 17.87 -9.66 -14.24
CA ILE A 490 16.95 -10.76 -13.88
C ILE A 490 15.48 -10.36 -14.02
N PHE A 491 15.08 -9.25 -13.37
CA PHE A 491 13.67 -8.94 -13.13
C PHE A 491 13.05 -8.03 -14.18
N ARG A 492 13.84 -7.33 -15.01
CA ARG A 492 13.27 -6.41 -16.01
C ARG A 492 12.26 -7.11 -16.91
N ASP A 493 11.22 -6.36 -17.26
CA ASP A 493 10.32 -6.76 -18.33
C ASP A 493 11.05 -6.69 -19.68
N PRO A 494 11.11 -7.79 -20.47
CA PRO A 494 11.77 -7.80 -21.76
C PRO A 494 11.14 -6.86 -22.80
N ASP A 495 9.90 -6.42 -22.59
CA ASP A 495 9.21 -5.50 -23.50
C ASP A 495 9.61 -4.03 -23.30
N LEU A 496 10.36 -3.72 -22.26
CA LEU A 496 10.81 -2.37 -21.94
C LEU A 496 12.28 -2.17 -22.36
N PRO A 497 12.67 -0.95 -22.80
CA PRO A 497 14.08 -0.58 -22.89
C PRO A 497 14.78 -0.87 -21.55
N LYS A 498 16.06 -1.28 -21.58
CA LYS A 498 16.85 -1.64 -20.38
C LYS A 498 16.66 -0.55 -19.30
N PRO A 499 15.82 -0.79 -18.27
CA PRO A 499 15.47 0.27 -17.35
C PRO A 499 16.63 0.49 -16.39
N LYS A 500 16.79 1.72 -15.88
CA LYS A 500 17.77 2.00 -14.83
C LYS A 500 17.43 1.44 -13.44
N SER A 501 16.22 0.90 -13.29
CA SER A 501 15.71 0.30 -12.04
C SER A 501 14.67 -0.74 -12.34
N VAL A 502 14.46 -1.65 -11.40
CA VAL A 502 13.36 -2.64 -11.38
C VAL A 502 12.67 -2.63 -10.01
N TYR A 503 11.42 -3.07 -9.95
CA TYR A 503 10.75 -3.32 -8.67
C TYR A 503 10.86 -4.78 -8.28
N VAL A 504 11.36 -5.04 -7.08
CA VAL A 504 11.71 -6.38 -6.57
C VAL A 504 10.92 -6.64 -5.30
N ALA A 505 10.33 -7.83 -5.19
CA ALA A 505 9.61 -8.24 -3.99
C ALA A 505 10.56 -8.33 -2.80
N THR A 506 10.13 -7.85 -1.64
CA THR A 506 10.91 -7.86 -0.38
C THR A 506 10.39 -8.87 0.64
N SER A 507 9.33 -9.59 0.30
CA SER A 507 8.70 -10.58 1.19
C SER A 507 8.00 -11.65 0.35
N PRO A 508 7.92 -12.91 0.84
CA PRO A 508 7.12 -13.96 0.22
C PRO A 508 5.60 -13.75 0.37
N GLU A 509 5.18 -12.79 1.19
CA GLU A 509 3.77 -12.57 1.50
C GLU A 509 3.08 -11.80 0.38
N VAL A 510 2.06 -12.40 -0.22
CA VAL A 510 1.25 -11.76 -1.26
C VAL A 510 -0.08 -11.34 -0.67
N TYR A 511 -0.32 -10.04 -0.56
CA TYR A 511 -1.57 -9.51 0.00
C TYR A 511 -2.51 -9.08 -1.12
N ASN A 512 -3.82 -9.29 -0.93
CA ASN A 512 -4.83 -8.47 -1.60
C ASN A 512 -4.89 -7.13 -0.87
N GLU A 513 -4.33 -6.09 -1.45
CA GLU A 513 -4.19 -4.79 -0.80
C GLU A 513 -4.86 -3.68 -1.61
N VAL A 514 -5.77 -2.95 -0.96
CA VAL A 514 -6.32 -1.69 -1.50
C VAL A 514 -5.33 -0.58 -1.22
N PHE A 515 -5.05 0.23 -2.23
CA PHE A 515 -4.28 1.46 -2.09
C PHE A 515 -5.12 2.66 -2.45
N MET A 516 -4.97 3.75 -1.69
CA MET A 516 -5.54 5.06 -2.01
C MET A 516 -4.42 6.03 -2.33
N TRP A 517 -4.36 6.46 -3.59
CA TRP A 517 -3.43 7.50 -4.04
C TRP A 517 -4.04 8.89 -3.90
N GLY A 518 -3.27 9.81 -3.36
CA GLY A 518 -3.58 11.22 -3.27
C GLY A 518 -3.05 12.03 -4.46
N PRO A 519 -3.54 13.28 -4.63
CA PRO A 519 -3.13 14.15 -5.72
C PRO A 519 -1.71 14.74 -5.58
N LYS A 520 -1.09 14.59 -4.40
CA LYS A 520 0.23 15.13 -4.05
C LYS A 520 1.13 14.01 -3.55
N LEU A 521 2.43 14.16 -3.77
CA LEU A 521 3.42 13.33 -3.08
C LEU A 521 3.32 13.60 -1.58
N VAL A 522 3.32 12.52 -0.79
CA VAL A 522 3.35 12.54 0.67
C VAL A 522 4.64 11.95 1.23
N ARG A 523 5.43 11.29 0.39
CA ARG A 523 6.80 10.82 0.68
C ARG A 523 7.76 11.37 -0.38
N GLN A 524 8.98 11.71 0.04
CA GLN A 524 10.02 12.20 -0.87
C GLN A 524 10.88 11.05 -1.43
N GLU A 525 11.02 9.98 -0.68
CA GLU A 525 11.93 8.84 -0.91
C GLU A 525 11.15 7.53 -1.08
N GLY A 526 11.85 6.43 -1.38
CA GLY A 526 11.28 5.11 -1.58
C GLY A 526 10.67 4.90 -2.97
N PRO A 527 9.97 3.77 -3.19
CA PRO A 527 9.45 3.37 -4.51
C PRO A 527 8.50 4.40 -5.10
N ARG A 528 8.76 4.81 -6.34
CA ARG A 528 8.03 5.91 -7.00
C ARG A 528 6.50 5.77 -6.99
N PRO A 529 5.89 4.60 -7.25
CA PRO A 529 4.43 4.44 -7.24
C PRO A 529 3.79 4.60 -5.85
N LEU A 530 4.57 4.44 -4.78
CA LEU A 530 4.11 4.53 -3.40
C LEU A 530 4.17 5.94 -2.82
N ARG A 531 4.90 6.87 -3.46
CA ARG A 531 5.18 8.21 -2.89
C ARG A 531 3.96 9.10 -2.69
N ASN A 532 2.84 8.81 -3.34
CA ASN A 532 1.54 9.48 -3.12
C ASN A 532 0.45 8.55 -2.61
N VAL A 533 0.76 7.34 -2.14
CA VAL A 533 -0.20 6.52 -1.39
C VAL A 533 -0.42 7.21 -0.04
N VAL A 534 -1.69 7.48 0.28
CA VAL A 534 -2.08 8.17 1.52
C VAL A 534 -2.72 7.24 2.55
N ALA A 535 -3.16 6.06 2.10
CA ALA A 535 -3.67 4.98 2.93
C ALA A 535 -3.67 3.68 2.12
N SER A 536 -3.58 2.55 2.80
CA SER A 536 -3.79 1.24 2.23
C SER A 536 -4.46 0.30 3.24
N ASN A 537 -4.95 -0.85 2.77
CA ASN A 537 -5.56 -1.88 3.60
C ASN A 537 -5.27 -3.27 3.01
N LYS A 538 -4.55 -4.11 3.77
CA LYS A 538 -4.38 -5.53 3.50
C LYS A 538 -5.65 -6.27 3.89
N LYS A 539 -6.27 -6.97 2.93
CA LYS A 539 -7.56 -7.63 3.10
C LYS A 539 -7.51 -8.67 4.22
N LEU A 540 -8.55 -8.65 5.05
CA LEU A 540 -8.83 -9.65 6.06
C LEU A 540 -10.34 -9.62 6.36
N PRO A 541 -11.00 -10.78 6.56
CA PRO A 541 -10.48 -12.11 6.27
C PRO A 541 -10.35 -12.35 4.76
N LEU A 542 -9.71 -13.46 4.39
CA LEU A 542 -9.63 -13.90 3.00
C LEU A 542 -10.76 -14.90 2.70
N THR A 543 -11.15 -14.97 1.44
CA THR A 543 -12.06 -16.01 0.92
C THR A 543 -11.32 -17.34 0.76
N THR A 544 -12.06 -18.44 0.61
CA THR A 544 -11.48 -19.77 0.35
C THR A 544 -10.62 -19.79 -0.91
N ILE A 545 -11.03 -19.10 -1.98
CA ILE A 545 -10.24 -19.06 -3.23
C ILE A 545 -8.93 -18.28 -3.06
N GLU A 546 -8.93 -17.19 -2.28
CA GLU A 546 -7.70 -16.43 -2.00
C GLU A 546 -6.70 -17.24 -1.17
N LEU A 547 -7.19 -18.04 -0.21
CA LEU A 547 -6.35 -18.98 0.53
C LEU A 547 -5.74 -20.04 -0.40
N VAL A 548 -6.51 -20.58 -1.35
CA VAL A 548 -6.00 -21.53 -2.37
C VAL A 548 -4.96 -20.88 -3.29
N LEU A 549 -5.14 -19.60 -3.63
CA LEU A 549 -4.14 -18.83 -4.40
C LEU A 549 -2.89 -18.50 -3.58
N GLY A 550 -2.89 -18.78 -2.28
CA GLY A 550 -1.76 -18.55 -1.38
C GLY A 550 -1.59 -17.09 -0.98
N LEU A 551 -2.68 -16.32 -0.92
CA LEU A 551 -2.64 -14.95 -0.41
C LEU A 551 -2.49 -14.94 1.11
N THR A 552 -1.71 -13.98 1.62
CA THR A 552 -1.50 -13.75 3.05
C THR A 552 -2.63 -12.90 3.62
N PRO A 553 -3.29 -13.31 4.71
CA PRO A 553 -4.31 -12.48 5.36
C PRO A 553 -3.67 -11.25 6.02
N GLY A 554 -4.38 -10.12 5.99
CA GLY A 554 -3.98 -8.94 6.75
C GLY A 554 -3.98 -9.17 8.26
N PRO A 555 -3.34 -8.28 9.05
CA PRO A 555 -3.26 -8.42 10.50
C PRO A 555 -4.64 -8.33 11.17
N LYS A 556 -4.94 -9.27 12.06
CA LYS A 556 -6.28 -9.44 12.68
C LYS A 556 -6.47 -8.77 14.03
N SER A 557 -5.40 -8.31 14.66
CA SER A 557 -5.45 -7.79 16.03
C SER A 557 -4.27 -6.87 16.30
N GLY A 558 -4.25 -6.26 17.48
CA GLY A 558 -3.12 -5.45 17.94
C GLY A 558 -2.92 -4.14 17.15
N PRO A 559 -1.77 -3.47 17.35
CA PRO A 559 -1.43 -2.22 16.69
C PRO A 559 -1.48 -2.30 15.16
N ASP A 560 -0.93 -3.35 14.56
CA ASP A 560 -0.93 -3.52 13.10
C ASP A 560 -2.33 -3.81 12.56
N GLY A 561 -3.15 -4.58 13.28
CA GLY A 561 -4.55 -4.76 12.94
C GLY A 561 -5.30 -3.42 12.92
N VAL A 562 -5.15 -2.62 13.99
CA VAL A 562 -5.77 -1.29 14.10
C VAL A 562 -5.23 -0.33 13.04
N ALA A 563 -3.93 -0.36 12.75
CA ALA A 563 -3.31 0.46 11.71
C ALA A 563 -3.84 0.10 10.32
N ASN A 564 -3.97 -1.20 10.03
CA ASN A 564 -4.46 -1.72 8.75
C ASN A 564 -5.89 -1.23 8.45
N VAL A 565 -6.78 -1.14 9.45
CA VAL A 565 -8.16 -0.65 9.26
C VAL A 565 -8.37 0.80 9.70
N LYS A 566 -7.30 1.56 9.94
CA LYS A 566 -7.37 2.95 10.38
C LYS A 566 -7.96 3.83 9.27
N PRO A 567 -9.03 4.60 9.53
CA PRO A 567 -9.64 5.39 8.48
C PRO A 567 -8.78 6.59 8.08
N TYR A 568 -8.72 6.84 6.77
CA TYR A 568 -8.07 8.02 6.22
C TYR A 568 -9.01 9.22 6.18
N ARG A 569 -8.60 10.33 6.81
CA ARG A 569 -9.36 11.59 6.74
C ARG A 569 -9.01 12.33 5.46
N ILE A 570 -9.99 12.48 4.55
CA ILE A 570 -9.78 13.28 3.34
C ILE A 570 -9.59 14.77 3.72
N PRO A 571 -8.44 15.38 3.38
CA PRO A 571 -8.15 16.78 3.68
C PRO A 571 -9.26 17.75 3.24
N GLY A 572 -9.56 18.73 4.10
CA GLY A 572 -10.62 19.72 3.85
C GLY A 572 -12.05 19.20 3.98
N THR A 573 -12.23 17.97 4.49
CA THR A 573 -13.56 17.36 4.71
C THR A 573 -13.70 16.75 6.10
N ARG A 574 -14.92 16.33 6.41
CA ARG A 574 -15.22 15.47 7.57
C ARG A 574 -15.29 13.98 7.21
N ALA A 575 -15.02 13.61 5.96
CA ALA A 575 -15.03 12.22 5.53
C ALA A 575 -13.81 11.49 6.08
N LYS A 576 -14.07 10.40 6.79
CA LYS A 576 -13.12 9.41 7.27
C LYS A 576 -13.39 8.11 6.52
N VAL A 577 -12.53 7.84 5.55
CA VAL A 577 -12.64 6.71 4.63
C VAL A 577 -12.08 5.46 5.28
N GLY A 578 -12.91 4.44 5.46
CA GLY A 578 -12.48 3.08 5.79
C GLY A 578 -12.65 2.19 4.57
N PHE A 579 -11.73 1.25 4.38
CA PHE A 579 -11.77 0.27 3.30
C PHE A 579 -12.38 -1.02 3.84
N ALA A 580 -13.25 -1.64 3.04
CA ALA A 580 -13.79 -2.97 3.31
C ALA A 580 -13.81 -3.72 1.98
N THR A 581 -12.69 -4.35 1.64
CA THR A 581 -12.47 -4.99 0.34
C THR A 581 -13.18 -6.34 0.30
N SER A 582 -14.28 -6.41 -0.45
CA SER A 582 -15.02 -7.64 -0.78
C SER A 582 -15.49 -8.49 0.40
N LEU A 583 -16.19 -9.59 0.11
CA LEU A 583 -16.41 -10.59 1.13
C LEU A 583 -15.06 -11.23 1.50
N PRO A 584 -14.79 -11.46 2.80
CA PRO A 584 -15.69 -11.36 3.95
C PRO A 584 -15.44 -10.09 4.81
N ALA A 585 -14.90 -8.99 4.28
CA ALA A 585 -14.65 -7.75 5.04
C ALA A 585 -15.94 -7.05 5.54
N PHE A 586 -17.14 -7.58 5.26
CA PHE A 586 -18.43 -7.11 5.77
C PHE A 586 -18.88 -7.85 7.03
N GLN A 587 -17.94 -8.40 7.80
CA GLN A 587 -18.26 -9.06 9.06
C GLN A 587 -18.56 -8.03 10.16
N PHE A 588 -19.76 -8.18 10.74
CA PHE A 588 -20.22 -7.39 11.89
C PHE A 588 -20.02 -8.14 13.21
N GLY A 589 -19.82 -9.47 13.17
CA GLY A 589 -19.72 -10.33 14.35
C GLY A 589 -21.06 -10.71 15.00
N TYR A 590 -22.19 -10.43 14.33
CA TYR A 590 -23.55 -10.80 14.76
C TYR A 590 -24.54 -10.74 13.58
N SER A 591 -25.70 -11.37 13.72
CA SER A 591 -26.78 -11.28 12.73
C SER A 591 -27.59 -10.00 12.92
N ILE A 592 -28.13 -9.45 11.83
CA ILE A 592 -28.92 -8.22 11.93
C ILE A 592 -30.18 -8.42 12.78
N GLY A 593 -30.29 -7.69 13.89
CA GLY A 593 -31.42 -7.78 14.83
C GLY A 593 -31.11 -8.54 16.11
N ASP A 594 -30.02 -9.32 16.13
CA ASP A 594 -29.51 -9.89 17.36
C ASP A 594 -28.93 -8.77 18.24
N PRO A 595 -28.86 -8.96 19.57
CA PRO A 595 -28.13 -8.05 20.44
C PRO A 595 -26.68 -7.88 19.98
N ILE A 596 -26.20 -6.63 19.96
CA ILE A 596 -24.82 -6.33 19.57
C ILE A 596 -23.90 -6.92 20.66
N PRO A 597 -22.92 -7.77 20.31
CA PRO A 597 -22.02 -8.38 21.29
C PRO A 597 -21.22 -7.32 22.06
N SER A 598 -20.97 -7.55 23.35
CA SER A 598 -20.14 -6.68 24.20
C SER A 598 -18.64 -6.73 23.84
N ALA A 599 -18.20 -7.76 23.12
CA ALA A 599 -16.81 -7.94 22.71
C ALA A 599 -16.24 -6.67 22.06
N ALA A 600 -14.99 -6.35 22.41
CA ALA A 600 -14.30 -5.15 21.95
C ALA A 600 -14.22 -5.13 20.41
N PRO A 601 -14.63 -4.03 19.73
CA PRO A 601 -14.79 -4.01 18.28
C PRO A 601 -13.55 -4.36 17.44
N CYS A 602 -12.34 -4.26 17.98
CA CYS A 602 -11.07 -4.52 17.28
C CYS A 602 -10.23 -5.64 17.93
N ALA A 603 -10.84 -6.47 18.79
CA ALA A 603 -10.12 -7.58 19.43
C ALA A 603 -9.73 -8.67 18.40
N ASP A 604 -10.69 -9.07 17.55
CA ASP A 604 -10.45 -9.89 16.37
C ASP A 604 -11.16 -9.26 15.17
N ILE A 605 -10.39 -8.49 14.41
CA ILE A 605 -10.86 -7.75 13.24
C ILE A 605 -11.37 -8.70 12.15
N SER A 606 -10.90 -9.95 12.10
CA SER A 606 -11.42 -10.93 11.15
C SER A 606 -12.90 -11.25 11.39
N VAL A 607 -13.39 -11.09 12.64
CA VAL A 607 -14.76 -11.36 13.06
C VAL A 607 -15.60 -10.09 13.17
N THR A 608 -15.01 -8.97 13.60
CA THR A 608 -15.73 -7.72 13.90
C THR A 608 -15.35 -6.55 12.99
N TYR A 609 -14.84 -6.82 11.79
CA TYR A 609 -14.30 -5.86 10.83
C TYR A 609 -15.09 -4.53 10.73
N MET A 610 -16.40 -4.61 10.44
CA MET A 610 -17.27 -3.43 10.28
C MET A 610 -17.48 -2.69 11.61
N ARG A 611 -17.52 -3.40 12.75
CA ARG A 611 -17.57 -2.76 14.07
C ARG A 611 -16.25 -2.07 14.39
N CYS A 612 -15.10 -2.67 14.05
CA CYS A 612 -13.80 -2.04 14.25
C CYS A 612 -13.68 -0.74 13.44
N LEU A 613 -14.00 -0.78 12.14
CA LEU A 613 -14.03 0.42 11.29
C LEU A 613 -14.90 1.53 11.90
N SER A 614 -16.10 1.18 12.37
CA SER A 614 -17.01 2.15 12.99
C SER A 614 -16.46 2.68 14.32
N HIS A 615 -15.82 1.83 15.12
CA HIS A 615 -15.19 2.21 16.39
C HIS A 615 -14.03 3.19 16.19
N LEU A 616 -13.21 2.99 15.16
CA LEU A 616 -12.13 3.90 14.76
C LEU A 616 -12.64 5.19 14.08
N GLY A 617 -13.96 5.34 13.95
CA GLY A 617 -14.63 6.56 13.52
C GLY A 617 -14.79 6.70 12.01
N THR A 618 -14.69 5.60 11.25
CA THR A 618 -15.07 5.57 9.84
C THR A 618 -16.50 6.08 9.67
N ASN A 619 -16.72 6.95 8.68
CA ASN A 619 -18.06 7.46 8.35
C ASN A 619 -18.39 7.38 6.86
N LEU A 620 -17.42 7.06 6.01
CA LEU A 620 -17.56 6.76 4.60
C LEU A 620 -16.83 5.44 4.35
N VAL A 621 -17.57 4.38 4.06
CA VAL A 621 -16.98 3.07 3.73
C VAL A 621 -16.80 2.99 2.21
N MET A 622 -15.60 2.60 1.78
CA MET A 622 -15.30 2.19 0.41
C MET A 622 -15.29 0.66 0.39
N GLN A 623 -16.30 0.12 -0.26
CA GLN A 623 -16.57 -1.29 -0.35
C GLN A 623 -16.25 -1.76 -1.78
N ASP A 624 -14.97 -1.93 -2.07
CA ASP A 624 -14.54 -2.30 -3.42
C ASP A 624 -14.81 -3.80 -3.65
N GLU A 625 -15.47 -4.16 -4.75
CA GLU A 625 -16.05 -5.51 -4.93
C GLU A 625 -15.59 -6.24 -6.19
N ALA A 626 -15.13 -7.49 -6.01
CA ALA A 626 -14.86 -8.45 -7.06
C ALA A 626 -15.31 -9.87 -6.64
N ASN A 627 -16.62 -10.04 -6.40
CA ASN A 627 -17.17 -11.35 -6.10
C ASN A 627 -17.28 -12.23 -7.36
N PRO A 628 -16.53 -13.34 -7.47
CA PRO A 628 -16.71 -14.29 -8.57
C PRO A 628 -18.05 -15.02 -8.38
N GLY A 629 -18.96 -14.84 -9.33
CA GLY A 629 -20.29 -15.43 -9.27
C GLY A 629 -21.29 -14.73 -10.17
N GLU A 630 -22.31 -15.48 -10.55
CA GLU A 630 -23.41 -14.99 -11.38
C GLU A 630 -24.45 -14.24 -10.53
N TRP A 631 -24.68 -12.95 -10.85
CA TRP A 631 -25.60 -12.07 -10.11
C TRP A 631 -27.02 -12.62 -10.00
N ALA A 632 -27.40 -13.58 -10.84
CA ALA A 632 -28.73 -14.17 -10.84
C ALA A 632 -28.68 -15.69 -10.69
N ASN A 633 -27.74 -16.24 -9.92
CA ASN A 633 -27.64 -17.67 -9.63
C ASN A 633 -27.60 -17.92 -8.10
N PRO A 634 -28.21 -18.98 -7.57
CA PRO A 634 -27.87 -19.49 -6.25
C PRO A 634 -26.42 -19.98 -6.19
N THR A 635 -25.51 -19.24 -5.56
CA THR A 635 -24.21 -19.78 -5.17
C THR A 635 -24.36 -20.43 -3.79
N GLY A 636 -24.03 -21.72 -3.67
CA GLY A 636 -23.95 -22.41 -2.37
C GLY A 636 -25.15 -22.21 -1.43
N SER A 637 -26.38 -22.35 -1.97
CA SER A 637 -27.68 -22.16 -1.30
C SER A 637 -28.25 -20.73 -1.22
N TYR A 638 -27.60 -19.72 -1.82
CA TYR A 638 -27.98 -18.30 -1.60
C TYR A 638 -28.18 -17.48 -2.88
N TRP A 639 -29.28 -16.72 -2.97
CA TRP A 639 -29.55 -15.81 -4.09
C TRP A 639 -28.73 -14.51 -3.97
N GLN A 640 -27.69 -14.36 -4.80
CA GLN A 640 -26.67 -13.30 -4.66
C GLN A 640 -27.22 -11.86 -4.52
N PRO A 641 -28.26 -11.39 -5.24
CA PRO A 641 -28.80 -10.05 -5.08
C PRO A 641 -29.40 -9.76 -3.70
N LEU A 642 -29.90 -10.80 -3.01
CA LEU A 642 -30.37 -10.70 -1.63
C LEU A 642 -29.19 -10.68 -0.67
N ASP A 643 -28.26 -11.59 -0.86
CA ASP A 643 -27.08 -11.73 -0.02
C ASP A 643 -26.26 -10.43 0.05
N TRP A 644 -26.11 -9.75 -1.11
CA TRP A 644 -25.37 -8.49 -1.21
C TRP A 644 -25.97 -7.32 -0.44
N MET A 645 -27.26 -7.39 -0.10
CA MET A 645 -27.87 -6.38 0.77
C MET A 645 -27.37 -6.51 2.21
N GLY A 646 -26.91 -7.71 2.60
CA GLY A 646 -26.22 -7.98 3.85
C GLY A 646 -24.91 -7.23 4.02
N SER A 647 -24.34 -6.68 2.94
CA SER A 647 -23.21 -5.75 2.98
C SER A 647 -23.63 -4.32 2.65
N THR A 648 -24.06 -4.06 1.40
CA THR A 648 -24.18 -2.70 0.85
C THR A 648 -25.25 -1.87 1.55
N TRP A 649 -26.39 -2.48 1.87
CA TRP A 649 -27.48 -1.82 2.57
C TRP A 649 -27.32 -1.91 4.08
N ARG A 650 -26.95 -3.09 4.61
CA ARG A 650 -26.72 -3.30 6.04
C ARG A 650 -25.79 -2.26 6.65
N SER A 651 -24.68 -1.92 5.97
CA SER A 651 -23.70 -0.93 6.43
C SER A 651 -24.31 0.43 6.83
N VAL A 652 -25.44 0.83 6.22
CA VAL A 652 -26.08 2.12 6.48
C VAL A 652 -27.39 2.03 7.28
N VAL A 653 -27.81 0.83 7.69
CA VAL A 653 -29.01 0.64 8.52
C VAL A 653 -28.73 -0.09 9.83
N ASP A 654 -27.65 -0.86 9.91
CA ASP A 654 -27.33 -1.63 11.10
C ASP A 654 -27.04 -0.68 12.28
N PRO A 655 -27.66 -0.88 13.46
CA PRO A 655 -27.48 -0.03 14.63
C PRO A 655 -26.09 -0.14 15.28
N GLY A 656 -25.36 -1.25 15.08
CA GLY A 656 -24.04 -1.44 15.70
C GLY A 656 -22.89 -0.73 15.00
N VAL A 657 -23.16 -0.05 13.88
CA VAL A 657 -22.19 0.79 13.17
C VAL A 657 -22.77 2.18 12.86
N LYS A 658 -21.89 3.16 12.68
CA LYS A 658 -22.26 4.58 12.52
C LYS A 658 -21.88 5.16 11.16
N PHE A 659 -21.72 4.31 10.14
CA PHE A 659 -21.37 4.76 8.79
C PHE A 659 -22.45 5.69 8.22
N THR A 660 -22.03 6.83 7.67
CA THR A 660 -22.94 7.78 7.03
C THR A 660 -23.24 7.38 5.60
N TYR A 661 -22.22 6.91 4.89
CA TYR A 661 -22.29 6.48 3.50
C TYR A 661 -21.53 5.17 3.29
N ASN A 662 -22.00 4.39 2.33
CA ASN A 662 -21.25 3.27 1.76
C ASN A 662 -21.19 3.42 0.23
N VAL A 663 -20.05 3.10 -0.35
CA VAL A 663 -19.76 3.22 -1.78
C VAL A 663 -19.28 1.87 -2.26
N THR A 664 -20.01 1.26 -3.19
CA THR A 664 -19.75 -0.11 -3.64
C THR A 664 -19.46 -0.13 -5.14
N PRO A 665 -18.23 0.16 -5.61
CA PRO A 665 -17.85 -0.05 -7.00
C PRO A 665 -17.71 -1.55 -7.30
N HIS A 666 -18.26 -1.99 -8.43
CA HIS A 666 -18.24 -3.40 -8.83
C HIS A 666 -17.35 -3.67 -10.03
N MET A 667 -16.56 -4.74 -9.92
CA MET A 667 -15.98 -5.41 -11.05
C MET A 667 -17.09 -6.04 -11.89
N VAL A 668 -16.99 -5.92 -13.22
CA VAL A 668 -17.83 -6.70 -14.12
C VAL A 668 -17.01 -7.31 -15.26
N GLY A 669 -17.48 -8.41 -15.85
CA GLY A 669 -16.76 -9.06 -16.94
C GLY A 669 -16.40 -10.51 -16.63
N ASN A 670 -15.90 -11.20 -17.64
CA ASN A 670 -15.33 -12.52 -17.46
C ASN A 670 -13.80 -12.44 -17.47
N LEU A 671 -13.15 -12.97 -16.43
CA LEU A 671 -11.70 -13.19 -16.41
C LEU A 671 -11.45 -14.69 -16.56
N GLY A 672 -11.17 -15.14 -17.80
CA GLY A 672 -11.19 -16.57 -18.10
C GLY A 672 -12.61 -17.11 -18.02
N ASP A 673 -12.82 -18.10 -17.16
CA ASP A 673 -14.10 -18.71 -16.83
C ASP A 673 -14.72 -18.20 -15.52
N LEU A 674 -14.11 -17.20 -14.87
CA LEU A 674 -14.69 -16.53 -13.71
C LEU A 674 -15.63 -15.39 -14.15
N PRO A 675 -16.95 -15.50 -13.92
CA PRO A 675 -17.86 -14.39 -14.10
C PRO A 675 -17.78 -13.45 -12.89
N PHE A 676 -17.65 -12.15 -13.16
CA PHE A 676 -17.83 -11.11 -12.16
C PHE A 676 -19.06 -10.32 -12.55
N ASP A 677 -20.12 -10.48 -11.78
CA ASP A 677 -21.37 -9.78 -12.00
C ASP A 677 -21.68 -8.89 -10.80
N GLY A 678 -22.33 -7.75 -11.06
CA GLY A 678 -22.47 -6.76 -10.01
C GLY A 678 -23.36 -5.59 -10.37
N GLN A 679 -23.71 -4.81 -9.34
CA GLN A 679 -24.34 -3.51 -9.47
C GLN A 679 -23.65 -2.49 -8.57
N THR A 680 -22.99 -1.51 -9.20
CA THR A 680 -22.32 -0.43 -8.46
C THR A 680 -23.34 0.45 -7.75
N ALA A 681 -23.17 0.72 -6.45
CA ALA A 681 -24.15 1.46 -5.65
C ALA A 681 -23.52 2.50 -4.71
N ILE A 682 -24.31 3.50 -4.33
CA ILE A 682 -23.98 4.42 -3.23
C ILE A 682 -25.18 4.54 -2.30
N THR A 683 -24.99 4.23 -1.03
CA THR A 683 -26.05 4.25 -0.01
C THR A 683 -25.77 5.28 1.09
N GLN A 684 -26.82 5.74 1.78
CA GLN A 684 -26.75 6.73 2.86
C GLN A 684 -27.65 6.33 4.03
N ARG A 685 -27.10 6.45 5.24
CA ARG A 685 -27.83 6.27 6.49
C ARG A 685 -28.89 7.35 6.69
N GLY A 686 -30.09 6.94 7.10
CA GLY A 686 -31.19 7.85 7.41
C GLY A 686 -31.70 8.69 6.24
N LEU A 687 -31.53 8.22 5.00
CA LEU A 687 -32.04 8.87 3.80
C LEU A 687 -33.58 8.76 3.73
N LEU A 688 -34.25 9.90 3.64
CA LEU A 688 -35.71 10.06 3.60
C LEU A 688 -36.20 10.51 2.21
N GLY A 689 -35.49 10.10 1.15
CA GLY A 689 -35.88 10.42 -0.22
C GLY A 689 -37.23 9.79 -0.60
N LYS A 690 -37.89 10.38 -1.60
CA LYS A 690 -39.26 10.00 -1.99
C LYS A 690 -39.35 8.69 -2.77
N LYS A 691 -38.25 8.24 -3.40
CA LYS A 691 -38.21 7.01 -4.21
C LYS A 691 -37.66 5.84 -3.42
N GLN A 692 -37.97 4.62 -3.86
CA GLN A 692 -37.32 3.39 -3.41
C GLN A 692 -36.86 2.60 -4.63
N CYS A 693 -35.76 1.88 -4.49
CA CYS A 693 -35.19 1.06 -5.55
C CYS A 693 -34.53 -0.15 -4.92
N ALA A 694 -34.51 -1.24 -5.67
CA ALA A 694 -33.83 -2.48 -5.32
C ALA A 694 -32.77 -2.75 -6.38
N TYR A 695 -31.79 -3.57 -6.00
CA TYR A 695 -31.01 -4.28 -6.99
C TYR A 695 -31.91 -5.08 -7.94
N VAL A 696 -31.48 -5.21 -9.19
CA VAL A 696 -32.02 -6.25 -10.09
C VAL A 696 -31.93 -7.62 -9.42
N GLY A 697 -33.03 -8.37 -9.42
CA GLY A 697 -33.16 -9.66 -8.74
C GLY A 697 -33.61 -9.59 -7.28
N ASN A 698 -33.73 -8.39 -6.68
CA ASN A 698 -33.98 -8.23 -5.25
C ASN A 698 -35.41 -7.75 -4.89
N ARG A 699 -36.40 -7.82 -5.80
CA ARG A 699 -37.73 -7.23 -5.51
C ARG A 699 -38.62 -8.05 -4.59
N LYS A 700 -38.57 -9.36 -4.68
CA LYS A 700 -39.44 -10.29 -3.94
C LYS A 700 -38.65 -11.52 -3.55
N LEU A 701 -38.98 -12.06 -2.39
CA LEU A 701 -38.57 -13.42 -2.02
C LEU A 701 -39.30 -14.45 -2.89
N GLN A 702 -38.69 -15.61 -3.01
CA GLN A 702 -39.28 -16.84 -3.55
C GLN A 702 -39.20 -17.95 -2.50
N ALA A 703 -39.89 -19.05 -2.74
CA ALA A 703 -39.99 -20.16 -1.79
C ALA A 703 -38.63 -20.80 -1.48
N GLU A 704 -37.68 -20.72 -2.42
CA GLU A 704 -36.31 -21.22 -2.21
C GLU A 704 -35.41 -20.33 -1.34
N ASP A 705 -35.86 -19.13 -0.96
CA ASP A 705 -35.02 -18.20 -0.19
C ASP A 705 -35.04 -18.52 1.31
N ALA A 706 -33.87 -18.40 1.94
CA ALA A 706 -33.76 -18.49 3.39
C ALA A 706 -34.61 -17.40 4.08
N PRO A 707 -35.33 -17.72 5.18
CA PRO A 707 -36.13 -16.74 5.92
C PRO A 707 -35.32 -15.50 6.39
N SER A 708 -34.03 -15.67 6.64
CA SER A 708 -33.11 -14.59 7.02
C SER A 708 -33.02 -13.47 5.97
N TYR A 709 -33.40 -13.72 4.72
CA TYR A 709 -33.37 -12.74 3.63
C TYR A 709 -34.59 -11.83 3.51
N GLU A 710 -35.63 -12.05 4.32
CA GLU A 710 -36.84 -11.20 4.32
C GLU A 710 -36.51 -9.71 4.43
N ARG A 711 -35.53 -9.36 5.29
CA ARG A 711 -35.11 -7.98 5.49
C ARG A 711 -34.34 -7.39 4.32
N TYR A 712 -33.72 -8.22 3.49
CA TYR A 712 -32.92 -7.81 2.34
C TYR A 712 -33.76 -7.60 1.08
N ALA A 713 -34.86 -8.33 0.97
CA ALA A 713 -35.80 -8.22 -0.14
C ALA A 713 -36.49 -6.86 -0.22
N GLY A 714 -36.85 -6.48 -1.43
CA GLY A 714 -37.67 -5.31 -1.72
C GLY A 714 -36.90 -3.99 -1.81
N PRO A 715 -37.59 -2.95 -2.29
CA PRO A 715 -36.96 -1.68 -2.61
C PRO A 715 -36.62 -0.88 -1.35
N LYS A 716 -35.42 -0.27 -1.32
CA LYS A 716 -34.89 0.48 -0.17
C LYS A 716 -34.80 1.98 -0.48
N ARG A 717 -34.94 2.83 0.54
CA ARG A 717 -34.80 4.30 0.41
C ARG A 717 -33.34 4.75 0.44
N GLN A 718 -32.46 3.94 1.03
CA GLN A 718 -31.09 4.30 1.37
C GLN A 718 -30.17 4.44 0.15
N PHE A 719 -30.56 3.95 -1.02
CA PHE A 719 -29.81 4.14 -2.26
C PHE A 719 -29.87 5.60 -2.73
N ILE A 720 -28.74 6.30 -2.71
CA ILE A 720 -28.61 7.60 -3.37
C ILE A 720 -28.65 7.39 -4.89
N THR A 721 -27.83 6.46 -5.37
CA THR A 721 -27.67 6.16 -6.79
C THR A 721 -27.22 4.72 -6.98
N LEU A 722 -27.59 4.12 -8.10
CA LEU A 722 -27.31 2.73 -8.45
C LEU A 722 -27.01 2.62 -9.94
N ALA A 723 -25.96 1.92 -10.32
CA ALA A 723 -25.71 1.54 -11.71
C ALA A 723 -26.54 0.28 -12.05
N PRO A 724 -27.06 0.17 -13.28
CA PRO A 724 -27.75 -1.04 -13.72
C PRO A 724 -26.77 -2.22 -13.86
N TRP A 725 -27.29 -3.45 -13.69
CA TRP A 725 -26.54 -4.70 -13.93
C TRP A 725 -26.20 -4.87 -15.43
N VAL A 726 -27.07 -5.55 -16.20
CA VAL A 726 -27.03 -5.59 -17.67
C VAL A 726 -28.38 -5.28 -18.32
N ARG A 727 -29.45 -5.59 -17.59
CA ARG A 727 -30.84 -5.37 -17.98
C ARG A 727 -31.64 -4.76 -16.83
N LYS A 728 -32.87 -4.34 -17.14
CA LYS A 728 -33.86 -4.02 -16.10
C LYS A 728 -34.29 -5.29 -15.39
N ASP A 729 -34.82 -5.11 -14.20
CA ASP A 729 -35.34 -6.19 -13.37
C ASP A 729 -36.43 -7.01 -14.06
N ALA A 730 -36.50 -8.31 -13.77
CA ALA A 730 -37.34 -9.30 -14.43
C ALA A 730 -37.59 -10.50 -13.50
N PRO A 731 -38.51 -11.44 -13.84
CA PRO A 731 -38.65 -12.70 -13.12
C PRO A 731 -37.32 -13.47 -13.02
N ARG A 732 -37.06 -14.16 -11.90
CA ARG A 732 -35.77 -14.85 -11.66
C ARG A 732 -35.36 -15.81 -12.76
N ALA A 733 -36.31 -16.55 -13.35
CA ALA A 733 -36.04 -17.44 -14.47
C ALA A 733 -35.45 -16.71 -15.69
N GLU A 734 -35.89 -15.48 -15.96
CA GLU A 734 -35.29 -14.66 -17.02
C GLU A 734 -33.93 -14.07 -16.65
N LEU A 735 -33.75 -13.73 -15.37
CA LEU A 735 -32.47 -13.23 -14.87
C LEU A 735 -31.40 -14.34 -14.92
N ARG A 736 -31.74 -15.57 -14.51
CA ARG A 736 -30.90 -16.78 -14.65
C ARG A 736 -30.47 -17.00 -16.10
N LYS A 737 -31.42 -17.04 -17.04
CA LYS A 737 -31.15 -17.12 -18.49
C LYS A 737 -30.24 -16.00 -18.99
N THR A 738 -30.32 -14.81 -18.39
CA THR A 738 -29.44 -13.69 -18.74
C THR A 738 -28.03 -13.93 -18.22
N GLY A 739 -27.89 -14.37 -16.96
CA GLY A 739 -26.61 -14.76 -16.35
C GLY A 739 -25.90 -15.84 -17.17
N GLU A 740 -26.60 -16.94 -17.46
CA GLU A 740 -26.11 -18.04 -18.29
C GLU A 740 -25.62 -17.56 -19.67
N ALA A 741 -26.30 -16.59 -20.27
CA ALA A 741 -25.93 -16.04 -21.57
C ALA A 741 -24.74 -15.05 -21.51
N LEU A 742 -24.35 -14.57 -20.32
CA LEU A 742 -23.18 -13.71 -20.12
C LEU A 742 -21.90 -14.54 -19.87
N LEU A 743 -22.05 -15.77 -19.38
CA LEU A 743 -20.94 -16.66 -19.01
C LEU A 743 -19.93 -16.84 -20.16
N ALA A 744 -18.66 -16.92 -19.79
CA ALA A 744 -17.58 -17.13 -20.74
C ALA A 744 -17.68 -18.51 -21.40
N GLY A 745 -17.59 -18.56 -22.73
CA GLY A 745 -17.78 -19.79 -23.49
C GLY A 745 -19.23 -20.19 -23.71
N SER A 746 -20.22 -19.37 -23.33
CA SER A 746 -21.64 -19.67 -23.56
C SER A 746 -22.02 -19.72 -25.06
N GLY A 747 -21.21 -19.11 -25.94
CA GLY A 747 -21.46 -19.02 -27.38
C GLY A 747 -22.68 -18.15 -27.71
N LYS A 748 -23.30 -17.51 -26.72
CA LYS A 748 -24.51 -16.69 -26.89
C LYS A 748 -24.13 -15.29 -27.34
N LYS A 749 -25.06 -14.59 -28.00
CA LYS A 749 -24.90 -13.18 -28.41
C LYS A 749 -24.60 -12.23 -27.23
N MET A 750 -24.99 -12.61 -26.01
CA MET A 750 -24.76 -11.84 -24.78
C MET A 750 -23.44 -12.18 -24.09
N GLU A 751 -22.64 -13.12 -24.59
CA GLU A 751 -21.41 -13.54 -23.93
C GLU A 751 -20.51 -12.33 -23.62
N ASN A 752 -20.15 -12.19 -22.33
CA ASN A 752 -19.32 -11.10 -21.80
C ASN A 752 -19.83 -9.68 -22.16
N ARG A 753 -21.15 -9.48 -22.36
CA ARG A 753 -21.77 -8.17 -22.66
C ARG A 753 -22.18 -7.38 -21.42
N TYR A 754 -21.25 -7.24 -20.48
CA TYR A 754 -21.45 -6.46 -19.25
C TYR A 754 -21.42 -4.95 -19.48
N LEU A 755 -22.12 -4.20 -18.61
CA LEU A 755 -22.20 -2.75 -18.69
C LEU A 755 -21.01 -2.06 -18.06
N GLU A 756 -20.43 -1.13 -18.80
CA GLU A 756 -19.38 -0.24 -18.30
C GLU A 756 -19.96 1.15 -18.04
N THR A 757 -19.89 1.63 -16.80
CA THR A 757 -20.49 2.90 -16.35
C THR A 757 -19.92 3.35 -14.99
N ALA A 758 -20.53 4.34 -14.36
CA ALA A 758 -20.21 4.76 -13.00
C ALA A 758 -21.45 5.27 -12.25
N ALA A 759 -21.39 5.28 -10.92
CA ALA A 759 -22.33 6.00 -10.06
C ALA A 759 -21.61 7.18 -9.39
N ILE A 760 -22.20 8.38 -9.49
CA ILE A 760 -21.56 9.63 -9.05
C ILE A 760 -22.46 10.34 -8.04
N ALA A 761 -21.92 10.68 -6.88
CA ALA A 761 -22.68 11.40 -5.85
C ALA A 761 -21.82 12.42 -5.11
N ASP A 762 -22.46 13.54 -4.75
CA ASP A 762 -21.93 14.43 -3.71
C ASP A 762 -22.32 13.91 -2.33
N LEU A 763 -21.36 13.77 -1.41
CA LEU A 763 -21.55 13.18 -0.08
C LEU A 763 -21.30 14.22 1.03
N PRO A 764 -22.26 15.12 1.33
CA PRO A 764 -22.06 16.13 2.37
C PRO A 764 -21.94 15.56 3.78
N PHE A 765 -21.26 16.31 4.63
CA PHE A 765 -21.29 16.12 6.08
C PHE A 765 -21.72 17.45 6.72
N PRO A 766 -22.84 17.51 7.47
CA PRO A 766 -23.75 16.39 7.77
C PRO A 766 -24.52 15.91 6.52
N PRO A 767 -25.01 14.66 6.52
CA PRO A 767 -25.75 14.10 5.38
C PRO A 767 -27.08 14.81 5.16
N LYS A 768 -27.44 15.00 3.89
CA LYS A 768 -28.76 15.54 3.51
C LYS A 768 -29.80 14.43 3.55
N LYS A 769 -30.64 14.42 4.59
CA LYS A 769 -31.71 13.41 4.75
C LYS A 769 -32.79 13.50 3.68
N LYS A 770 -33.11 14.71 3.18
CA LYS A 770 -34.11 14.95 2.14
C LYS A 770 -33.42 15.36 0.83
N ARG A 771 -32.88 14.39 0.09
CA ARG A 771 -32.30 14.58 -1.25
C ARG A 771 -32.95 13.62 -2.25
N ALA A 772 -32.77 13.89 -3.54
CA ALA A 772 -33.12 12.93 -4.58
C ALA A 772 -32.34 11.63 -4.37
N ASN A 773 -33.06 10.51 -4.44
CA ASN A 773 -32.56 9.17 -4.22
C ASN A 773 -33.04 8.25 -5.34
N CYS A 774 -32.45 7.06 -5.45
CA CYS A 774 -32.70 6.10 -6.53
C CYS A 774 -32.49 6.68 -7.93
N ILE A 775 -31.36 7.37 -8.12
CA ILE A 775 -30.91 7.80 -9.45
C ILE A 775 -30.20 6.62 -10.12
N SER A 776 -30.66 6.23 -11.30
CA SER A 776 -30.12 5.10 -12.09
C SER A 776 -29.83 5.50 -13.53
#